data_AF-A0AAP0DBB6-F1
#
_entry.id   AF-A0AAP0DBB6-F1
#
_cell.length_a   1.000
_cell.length_b   1.000
_cell.length_c   1.000
_cell.angle_alpha   90.00
_cell.angle_beta   90.00
_cell.angle_gamma   90.00
#
_symmetry.space_group_name_H-M   'P 1'
#
loop_
_entity.id
_entity.type
_entity.pdbx_description
1 polymer ?
#
loop_
_entity_poly.entity_id
_entity_poly.type
_entity_poly.pdbx_seq_one_letter_code
_entity_poly.pdbx_strand_id
1 'polypeptide(L)'
;MWWRWSSTRQITSAQKMADDPRQISMVVCMELDCGMSPRTCDITNYVKEEQVPLGLHCFNIYPACEDKRQRSEWQKFLHFLKQYRKAAFASTENGQMYILPSRQDGEYSYAVVQYLTHDHGVTRSQSHVKSDIKNENDGIQVEPLKRDLEDNCMDELANHKIDSSRCYSKEMLKSRGETHSRSTTSLTGPRKNYVCIHPSYLKTLGQSHSDWIFGAIAEFVDNSRDAKATMLDISIDMIYSRLVDKEIPMLAIVDDGHGMSHEELMKMVSFGRKQPDTNDPNYIGRYGVGFKTGAMRLGRDALVLTQTTNSRSIAFLSQSLNEGNDNVEIPIVTYSRKGQFMEYDRNFQTEASSKINLKAIMDFSPFDKYLIGEKAGLFQREGTGTQIYIWNLDEWGSTYSLEWVDGVNGGSSFYQGDIYIRSRRARSRLGQMTQQVPLDYSLRSYLEVIFLDPRMKIRVQGSLVKSRPLAKFLHKTSIENGLVLEKPVQLILGHSQLDLEQGNCGIFLYWHGRLIEAYKRVGSMIHNGEKSHGIVGVIDVTNVMDDDSGRVWVHNNKQGFVDCEPYALLEDWLSKKADEYVDNTIDKVNVKKGGARYKPDLQWVQCNKCRKWRVLHPDFDSNTLPVDWFCYMKPVYGKCEMPEEKLESGVITISSQRTGYSYKEKEKSPRSETEELPPLKRLRRGVKS
;
A
#
# COMPACT_ATOMS: atom_id res chain seq x y z
N MET A 1 -20.36 -0.07 19.25
CA MET A 1 -19.38 0.58 18.34
C MET A 1 -20.14 1.09 17.14
N TRP A 2 -20.09 2.40 16.93
CA TRP A 2 -20.83 3.12 15.90
C TRP A 2 -20.12 2.93 14.55
N TRP A 3 -20.75 2.21 13.63
CA TRP A 3 -20.25 2.07 12.27
C TRP A 3 -20.66 3.32 11.47
N ARG A 4 -19.73 4.27 11.29
CA ARG A 4 -19.88 5.37 10.32
C ARG A 4 -19.43 4.88 8.94
N TRP A 5 -20.37 4.41 8.15
CA TRP A 5 -20.29 4.49 6.68
C TRP A 5 -21.46 5.36 6.24
N SER A 6 -21.17 6.53 5.70
CA SER A 6 -22.17 7.39 5.08
C SER A 6 -21.51 8.13 3.93
N SER A 7 -21.98 7.91 2.70
CA SER A 7 -21.65 8.80 1.59
C SER A 7 -22.16 10.19 1.93
N THR A 8 -21.26 11.14 2.24
CA THR A 8 -21.59 12.56 2.31
C THR A 8 -21.86 13.06 0.90
N ARG A 9 -23.06 13.61 0.65
CA ARG A 9 -23.51 14.14 -0.65
C ARG A 9 -23.79 15.63 -0.54
N GLN A 10 -23.45 16.44 -1.53
CA GLN A 10 -23.62 17.90 -1.44
C GLN A 10 -24.95 18.34 -2.07
N ILE A 11 -25.75 19.14 -1.36
CA ILE A 11 -26.93 19.83 -1.91
C ILE A 11 -26.61 21.32 -2.09
N THR A 12 -26.75 21.82 -3.32
CA THR A 12 -26.63 23.26 -3.63
C THR A 12 -27.97 23.79 -4.15
N SER A 13 -28.28 25.07 -3.87
CA SER A 13 -29.53 25.70 -4.29
C SER A 13 -29.32 26.63 -5.50
N ALA A 14 -30.18 26.56 -6.52
CA ALA A 14 -30.26 27.60 -7.55
C ALA A 14 -31.34 28.67 -7.26
N GLN A 15 -30.83 29.90 -7.04
CA GLN A 15 -31.32 31.24 -7.41
C GLN A 15 -32.65 31.85 -6.90
N LYS A 16 -32.51 32.92 -6.09
CA LYS A 16 -32.78 34.33 -6.48
C LYS A 16 -32.42 35.26 -5.30
N MET A 17 -31.13 35.52 -5.08
CA MET A 17 -30.58 36.67 -4.34
C MET A 17 -29.04 36.54 -4.27
N ALA A 18 -28.32 37.35 -5.05
CA ALA A 18 -26.86 37.53 -5.11
C ALA A 18 -25.99 36.43 -5.79
N ASP A 19 -24.94 36.89 -6.47
CA ASP A 19 -24.09 36.22 -7.49
C ASP A 19 -23.15 35.08 -7.03
N ASP A 20 -23.55 34.18 -6.12
CA ASP A 20 -22.68 33.06 -5.70
C ASP A 20 -23.49 31.83 -5.23
N PRO A 21 -23.32 30.61 -5.81
CA PRO A 21 -24.02 29.40 -5.36
C PRO A 21 -23.61 28.99 -3.93
N ARG A 22 -24.51 29.20 -2.97
CA ARG A 22 -24.28 28.84 -1.56
C ARG A 22 -24.69 27.40 -1.26
N GLN A 23 -23.80 26.66 -0.61
CA GLN A 23 -24.03 25.31 -0.11
C GLN A 23 -25.07 25.34 1.04
N ILE A 24 -26.12 24.51 0.94
CA ILE A 24 -27.14 24.40 2.00
C ILE A 24 -26.61 23.50 3.13
N SER A 25 -26.24 22.27 2.81
CA SER A 25 -25.61 21.32 3.73
C SER A 25 -25.09 20.09 2.96
N MET A 26 -24.19 19.33 3.56
CA MET A 26 -23.99 17.95 3.13
C MET A 26 -25.10 17.06 3.69
N VAL A 27 -25.45 16.00 2.98
CA VAL A 27 -26.49 15.05 3.40
C VAL A 27 -26.02 13.61 3.33
N VAL A 28 -26.62 12.77 4.15
CA VAL A 28 -26.38 11.33 4.25
C VAL A 28 -27.68 10.61 3.97
N CYS A 29 -27.63 9.61 3.08
CA CYS A 29 -28.69 8.63 2.90
C CYS A 29 -28.32 7.36 3.68
N MET A 30 -29.26 6.81 4.46
CA MET A 30 -29.04 5.58 5.24
C MET A 30 -29.56 4.31 4.56
N GLU A 31 -30.22 4.42 3.41
CA GLU A 31 -30.68 3.27 2.62
C GLU A 31 -29.61 2.89 1.58
N LEU A 32 -29.05 1.68 1.73
CA LEU A 32 -28.22 1.04 0.71
C LEU A 32 -29.12 0.59 -0.45
N ASP A 33 -28.70 0.87 -1.68
CA ASP A 33 -29.33 0.48 -2.96
C ASP A 33 -30.27 1.47 -3.66
N CYS A 34 -30.11 2.78 -3.48
CA CYS A 34 -30.57 3.72 -4.52
C CYS A 34 -29.47 3.91 -5.58
N GLY A 35 -29.63 3.25 -6.75
CA GLY A 35 -28.75 3.31 -7.94
C GLY A 35 -28.62 4.70 -8.61
N MET A 36 -28.80 5.77 -7.84
CA MET A 36 -28.71 7.16 -8.24
C MET A 36 -27.57 7.82 -7.48
N SER A 37 -26.38 7.88 -8.09
CA SER A 37 -25.19 8.50 -7.50
C SER A 37 -24.61 9.61 -8.39
N PRO A 38 -25.25 10.80 -8.43
CA PRO A 38 -24.50 12.02 -8.72
C PRO A 38 -23.75 12.47 -7.46
N ARG A 39 -22.49 12.91 -7.60
CA ARG A 39 -21.64 13.40 -6.49
C ARG A 39 -22.14 14.74 -5.90
N THR A 40 -22.91 15.50 -6.68
CA THR A 40 -23.54 16.77 -6.32
C THR A 40 -25.00 16.75 -6.77
N CYS A 41 -25.92 17.26 -5.94
CA CYS A 41 -27.33 17.41 -6.29
C CYS A 41 -27.66 18.90 -6.29
N ASP A 42 -27.77 19.47 -7.48
CA ASP A 42 -28.06 20.89 -7.67
C ASP A 42 -29.57 21.07 -7.84
N ILE A 43 -30.20 21.83 -6.94
CA ILE A 43 -31.62 22.14 -7.03
C ILE A 43 -31.82 23.08 -8.20
N THR A 44 -32.47 22.60 -9.25
CA THR A 44 -32.69 23.35 -10.49
C THR A 44 -34.01 24.12 -10.51
N ASN A 45 -35.00 23.68 -9.72
CA ASN A 45 -36.31 24.33 -9.66
C ASN A 45 -37.06 24.03 -8.35
N TYR A 46 -38.16 24.74 -8.10
CA TYR A 46 -39.12 24.44 -7.03
C TYR A 46 -40.51 24.26 -7.61
N VAL A 47 -41.10 23.08 -7.41
CA VAL A 47 -42.45 22.74 -7.87
C VAL A 47 -43.43 22.76 -6.69
N LYS A 48 -44.73 22.92 -6.95
CA LYS A 48 -45.73 22.74 -5.89
C LYS A 48 -45.74 21.26 -5.47
N GLU A 49 -45.93 20.99 -4.18
CA GLU A 49 -45.97 19.61 -3.66
C GLU A 49 -47.05 18.75 -4.36
N GLU A 50 -48.16 19.36 -4.76
CA GLU A 50 -49.25 18.73 -5.53
C GLU A 50 -48.84 18.31 -6.95
N GLN A 51 -47.73 18.84 -7.48
CA GLN A 51 -47.20 18.53 -8.81
C GLN A 51 -46.15 17.41 -8.78
N VAL A 52 -45.82 16.88 -7.60
CA VAL A 52 -44.91 15.74 -7.47
C VAL A 52 -45.64 14.46 -7.88
N PRO A 53 -45.11 13.64 -8.80
CA PRO A 53 -45.76 12.40 -9.23
C PRO A 53 -46.02 11.43 -8.06
N LEU A 54 -47.17 10.77 -8.06
CA LEU A 54 -47.54 9.76 -7.06
C LEU A 54 -46.93 8.40 -7.41
N GLY A 55 -46.62 7.58 -6.39
CA GLY A 55 -46.09 6.23 -6.58
C GLY A 55 -44.58 6.14 -6.85
N LEU A 56 -43.84 7.22 -6.61
CA LEU A 56 -42.38 7.25 -6.72
C LEU A 56 -41.71 6.48 -5.57
N HIS A 57 -40.55 5.90 -5.86
CA HIS A 57 -39.68 5.37 -4.81
C HIS A 57 -39.22 6.51 -3.90
N CYS A 58 -39.15 6.24 -2.60
CA CYS A 58 -38.76 7.25 -1.61
C CYS A 58 -37.65 6.74 -0.69
N PHE A 59 -36.78 7.66 -0.26
CA PHE A 59 -35.77 7.43 0.77
C PHE A 59 -35.55 8.70 1.60
N ASN A 60 -34.97 8.54 2.79
CA ASN A 60 -34.70 9.65 3.70
C ASN A 60 -33.26 10.14 3.60
N ILE A 61 -33.09 11.47 3.68
CA ILE A 61 -31.78 12.13 3.77
C ILE A 61 -31.65 12.93 5.05
N TYR A 62 -30.47 12.85 5.68
CA TYR A 62 -30.14 13.48 6.94
C TYR A 62 -29.02 14.50 6.75
N PRO A 63 -29.07 15.68 7.40
CA PRO A 63 -28.00 16.67 7.27
C PRO A 63 -26.72 16.22 8.00
N ALA A 64 -25.58 16.29 7.31
CA ALA A 64 -24.23 16.11 7.85
C ALA A 64 -23.52 17.47 7.93
N CYS A 65 -24.05 18.36 8.76
CA CYS A 65 -23.55 19.74 8.89
C CYS A 65 -22.15 19.76 9.51
N GLU A 66 -21.18 20.39 8.85
CA GLU A 66 -19.81 20.59 9.37
C GLU A 66 -19.70 21.80 10.30
N ASP A 67 -20.60 22.77 10.14
CA ASP A 67 -20.60 24.01 10.92
C ASP A 67 -22.03 24.40 11.36
N LYS A 68 -22.14 25.33 12.32
CA LYS A 68 -23.44 25.84 12.81
C LYS A 68 -24.25 26.55 11.73
N ARG A 69 -23.60 27.09 10.69
CA ARG A 69 -24.24 27.80 9.58
C ARG A 69 -24.97 26.81 8.68
N GLN A 70 -24.36 25.70 8.27
CA GLN A 70 -24.99 24.63 7.47
C GLN A 70 -26.23 24.06 8.19
N ARG A 71 -26.19 23.93 9.51
CA ARG A 71 -27.36 23.51 10.30
C ARG A 71 -28.51 24.52 10.22
N SER A 72 -28.19 25.81 10.28
CA SER A 72 -29.19 26.88 10.15
C SER A 72 -29.77 26.95 8.74
N GLU A 73 -28.95 26.83 7.69
CA GLU A 73 -29.39 26.86 6.30
C GLU A 73 -30.26 25.64 5.95
N TRP A 74 -29.92 24.45 6.44
CA TRP A 74 -30.77 23.25 6.30
C TRP A 74 -32.18 23.45 6.88
N GLN A 75 -32.26 23.99 8.10
CA GLN A 75 -33.55 24.26 8.75
C GLN A 75 -34.35 25.31 7.99
N LYS A 76 -33.72 26.40 7.54
CA LYS A 76 -34.37 27.44 6.71
C LYS A 76 -34.90 26.85 5.41
N PHE A 77 -34.13 25.99 4.77
CA PHE A 77 -34.50 25.34 3.52
C PHE A 77 -35.74 24.45 3.67
N LEU A 78 -35.77 23.53 4.64
CA LEU A 78 -36.94 22.67 4.85
C LEU A 78 -38.15 23.45 5.38
N HIS A 79 -37.93 24.48 6.19
CA HIS A 79 -38.98 25.39 6.62
C HIS A 79 -39.61 26.12 5.42
N PHE A 80 -38.80 26.63 4.50
CA PHE A 80 -39.27 27.26 3.27
C PHE A 80 -40.12 26.31 2.42
N LEU A 81 -39.66 25.08 2.19
CA LEU A 81 -40.43 24.10 1.44
C LEU A 81 -41.78 23.79 2.10
N LYS A 82 -41.80 23.66 3.43
CA LYS A 82 -43.03 23.38 4.20
C LYS A 82 -44.00 24.56 4.20
N GLN A 83 -43.49 25.77 4.45
CA GLN A 83 -44.29 27.00 4.52
C GLN A 83 -45.00 27.29 3.19
N TYR A 84 -44.32 27.06 2.07
CA TYR A 84 -44.84 27.36 0.74
C TYR A 84 -45.43 26.15 0.00
N ARG A 85 -45.51 24.98 0.65
CA ARG A 85 -45.96 23.70 0.06
C ARG A 85 -45.26 23.39 -1.26
N LYS A 86 -43.93 23.42 -1.23
CA LYS A 86 -43.06 23.20 -2.40
C LYS A 86 -42.18 21.97 -2.22
N ALA A 87 -41.79 21.37 -3.33
CA ALA A 87 -40.71 20.40 -3.41
C ALA A 87 -39.53 21.02 -4.17
N ALA A 88 -38.31 20.80 -3.70
CA ALA A 88 -37.11 21.15 -4.45
C ALA A 88 -36.83 20.06 -5.49
N PHE A 89 -36.67 20.45 -6.74
CA PHE A 89 -36.49 19.56 -7.87
C PHE A 89 -35.03 19.55 -8.34
N ALA A 90 -34.49 18.36 -8.55
CA ALA A 90 -33.19 18.15 -9.16
C ALA A 90 -33.29 17.10 -10.27
N SER A 91 -32.71 17.40 -11.42
CA SER A 91 -32.54 16.43 -12.51
C SER A 91 -31.12 15.88 -12.43
N THR A 92 -30.99 14.57 -12.54
CA THR A 92 -29.70 13.87 -12.50
C THR A 92 -29.57 12.98 -13.74
N GLU A 93 -28.37 12.51 -14.06
CA GLU A 93 -28.13 11.62 -15.21
C GLU A 93 -28.94 10.31 -15.13
N ASN A 94 -29.28 9.87 -13.91
CA ASN A 94 -29.95 8.59 -13.68
C ASN A 94 -31.48 8.73 -13.50
N GLY A 95 -32.02 9.96 -13.53
CA GLY A 95 -33.43 10.22 -13.20
C GLY A 95 -33.73 11.54 -12.49
N GLN A 96 -34.98 11.71 -12.08
CA GLN A 96 -35.51 12.94 -11.46
C GLN A 96 -35.72 12.75 -9.95
N MET A 97 -35.44 13.79 -9.16
CA MET A 97 -35.60 13.78 -7.70
C MET A 97 -36.40 14.99 -7.20
N TYR A 98 -37.22 14.74 -6.19
CA TYR A 98 -38.03 15.73 -5.49
C TYR A 98 -37.74 15.65 -3.99
N ILE A 99 -37.21 16.73 -3.41
CA ILE A 99 -36.90 16.82 -1.98
C ILE A 99 -38.05 17.53 -1.27
N LEU A 100 -38.59 16.87 -0.25
CA LEU A 100 -39.75 17.28 0.52
C LEU A 100 -39.40 17.35 2.01
N PRO A 101 -39.95 18.31 2.77
CA PRO A 101 -39.82 18.33 4.21
C PRO A 101 -40.61 17.16 4.83
N SER A 102 -40.11 16.59 5.92
CA SER A 102 -40.86 15.57 6.65
C SER A 102 -42.18 16.15 7.19
N ARG A 103 -43.27 15.41 6.99
CA ARG A 103 -44.61 15.76 7.52
C ARG A 103 -44.74 15.48 9.01
N GLN A 104 -43.95 14.55 9.54
CA GLN A 104 -44.04 14.07 10.93
C GLN A 104 -43.01 14.72 11.85
N ASP A 105 -41.97 15.33 11.29
CA ASP A 105 -40.90 15.95 12.05
C ASP A 105 -41.03 17.49 12.06
N GLY A 106 -41.22 18.04 13.26
CA GLY A 106 -41.26 19.49 13.49
C GLY A 106 -39.88 20.14 13.57
N GLU A 107 -38.82 19.36 13.78
CA GLU A 107 -37.45 19.85 14.01
C GLU A 107 -36.59 19.88 12.73
N TYR A 108 -37.13 19.40 11.61
CA TYR A 108 -36.44 19.33 10.32
C TYR A 108 -35.13 18.51 10.38
N SER A 109 -35.13 17.44 11.16
CA SER A 109 -33.99 16.53 11.34
C SER A 109 -33.68 15.68 10.11
N TYR A 110 -34.63 15.54 9.17
CA TYR A 110 -34.43 14.87 7.88
C TYR A 110 -35.40 15.38 6.80
N ALA A 111 -35.11 15.05 5.54
CA ALA A 111 -35.97 15.29 4.39
C ALA A 111 -36.30 13.97 3.68
N VAL A 112 -37.43 13.94 2.98
CA VAL A 112 -37.86 12.81 2.15
C VAL A 112 -37.53 13.12 0.69
N VAL A 113 -36.86 12.21 0.01
CA VAL A 113 -36.60 12.31 -1.43
C VAL A 113 -37.50 11.32 -2.17
N GLN A 114 -38.27 11.79 -3.14
CA GLN A 114 -39.02 10.97 -4.08
C GLN A 114 -38.33 11.00 -5.44
N TYR A 115 -38.17 9.84 -6.11
CA TYR A 115 -37.40 9.77 -7.36
C TYR A 115 -37.99 8.82 -8.41
N LEU A 116 -37.62 9.10 -9.67
CA LEU A 116 -37.98 8.32 -10.87
C LEU A 116 -36.70 7.96 -11.64
N THR A 117 -36.50 6.68 -11.99
CA THR A 117 -35.35 6.20 -12.79
C THR A 117 -35.70 6.03 -14.27
N HIS A 118 -34.71 6.17 -15.16
CA HIS A 118 -34.85 5.90 -16.58
C HIS A 118 -34.60 4.39 -16.90
N ASP A 119 -35.69 3.61 -16.94
CA ASP A 119 -35.97 2.29 -17.56
C ASP A 119 -35.38 0.95 -17.08
N HIS A 120 -36.31 -0.01 -16.85
CA HIS A 120 -36.23 -1.40 -17.33
C HIS A 120 -37.44 -1.68 -18.26
N GLY A 121 -37.15 -1.88 -19.54
CA GLY A 121 -38.14 -2.08 -20.60
C GLY A 121 -38.89 -3.41 -20.53
N VAL A 122 -40.20 -3.29 -20.71
CA VAL A 122 -41.18 -4.29 -21.12
C VAL A 122 -40.71 -5.07 -22.36
N THR A 123 -40.98 -6.39 -22.35
CA THR A 123 -40.83 -7.32 -23.47
C THR A 123 -41.54 -6.84 -24.74
N ARG A 124 -40.80 -6.78 -25.84
CA ARG A 124 -41.29 -6.58 -27.21
C ARG A 124 -42.27 -7.68 -27.61
N SER A 125 -43.53 -7.32 -27.83
CA SER A 125 -44.39 -7.98 -28.82
C SER A 125 -44.72 -6.99 -29.93
N GLN A 126 -44.35 -7.35 -31.15
CA GLN A 126 -44.58 -6.57 -32.36
C GLN A 126 -46.07 -6.46 -32.69
N SER A 127 -46.52 -5.26 -33.08
CA SER A 127 -47.42 -5.11 -34.22
C SER A 127 -47.41 -3.66 -34.70
N HIS A 128 -47.11 -3.49 -35.99
CA HIS A 128 -47.23 -2.25 -36.75
C HIS A 128 -48.64 -1.63 -36.65
N VAL A 129 -48.74 -0.30 -36.73
CA VAL A 129 -49.37 0.47 -37.83
C VAL A 129 -49.33 1.98 -37.50
N LYS A 130 -49.08 2.78 -38.54
CA LYS A 130 -49.01 4.25 -38.61
C LYS A 130 -50.32 4.93 -38.17
N SER A 131 -50.23 6.16 -37.67
CA SER A 131 -50.58 7.42 -38.37
C SER A 131 -50.94 8.55 -37.40
N ASP A 132 -50.58 9.76 -37.81
CA ASP A 132 -50.92 11.06 -37.21
C ASP A 132 -52.39 11.22 -36.78
N ILE A 133 -52.66 12.10 -35.80
CA ILE A 133 -53.63 13.22 -35.88
C ILE A 133 -53.67 13.98 -34.53
N LYS A 134 -53.81 15.31 -34.66
CA LYS A 134 -53.94 16.34 -33.62
C LYS A 134 -55.31 16.33 -32.91
N ASN A 135 -55.34 17.02 -31.76
CA ASN A 135 -56.37 17.96 -31.27
C ASN A 135 -56.95 17.67 -29.88
N GLU A 136 -56.68 18.65 -29.01
CA GLU A 136 -57.55 19.36 -28.06
C GLU A 136 -58.96 18.81 -27.69
N ASN A 137 -59.21 18.99 -26.39
CA ASN A 137 -60.41 19.50 -25.72
C ASN A 137 -61.35 18.56 -24.93
N ASP A 138 -61.69 19.11 -23.76
CA ASP A 138 -62.83 18.91 -22.86
C ASP A 138 -62.89 17.55 -22.13
N GLY A 139 -62.85 17.46 -20.80
CA GLY A 139 -63.47 18.33 -19.80
C GLY A 139 -64.81 17.72 -19.41
N ILE A 140 -64.93 17.16 -18.21
CA ILE A 140 -66.13 17.13 -17.34
C ILE A 140 -65.78 16.42 -16.02
N GLN A 141 -66.11 17.08 -14.92
CA GLN A 141 -66.09 16.61 -13.54
C GLN A 141 -67.28 15.67 -13.28
N VAL A 142 -67.19 14.81 -12.25
CA VAL A 142 -68.07 14.76 -11.06
C VAL A 142 -67.78 13.50 -10.25
N GLU A 143 -67.93 13.68 -8.94
CA GLU A 143 -67.43 12.95 -7.78
C GLU A 143 -68.39 11.79 -7.35
N PRO A 144 -68.33 11.22 -6.12
CA PRO A 144 -67.86 9.85 -5.86
C PRO A 144 -68.93 8.93 -5.23
N LEU A 145 -68.69 7.61 -5.15
CA LEU A 145 -69.43 6.78 -4.19
C LEU A 145 -68.63 5.57 -3.67
N LYS A 146 -68.70 5.46 -2.34
CA LYS A 146 -68.12 4.48 -1.43
C LYS A 146 -68.83 3.11 -1.45
N ARG A 147 -68.19 2.18 -0.76
CA ARG A 147 -68.69 0.96 -0.07
C ARG A 147 -68.63 -0.31 -0.92
N ASP A 148 -68.32 -1.49 -0.42
CA ASP A 148 -67.89 -2.02 0.89
C ASP A 148 -67.71 -3.55 0.65
N LEU A 149 -66.82 -4.21 1.44
CA LEU A 149 -66.92 -5.63 1.90
C LEU A 149 -66.89 -6.72 0.77
N GLU A 150 -66.39 -7.95 0.91
CA GLU A 150 -66.00 -8.80 2.03
C GLU A 150 -65.23 -10.02 1.44
N ASP A 151 -64.20 -10.45 2.17
CA ASP A 151 -63.74 -11.81 2.50
C ASP A 151 -64.04 -13.08 1.67
N ASN A 152 -62.98 -13.92 1.68
CA ASN A 152 -62.91 -15.40 1.69
C ASN A 152 -63.12 -16.19 0.39
N CYS A 153 -62.11 -16.98 -0.03
CA CYS A 153 -61.93 -18.36 0.47
C CYS A 153 -60.66 -19.03 -0.09
N MET A 154 -60.24 -20.07 0.64
CA MET A 154 -59.07 -20.93 0.46
C MET A 154 -59.20 -21.98 -0.65
N ASP A 155 -58.02 -22.45 -1.04
CA ASP A 155 -57.60 -23.85 -1.20
C ASP A 155 -57.56 -24.57 -2.55
N GLU A 156 -56.46 -25.35 -2.63
CA GLU A 156 -56.18 -26.59 -3.37
C GLU A 156 -55.52 -26.60 -4.76
N LEU A 157 -54.22 -26.96 -4.70
CA LEU A 157 -53.58 -28.14 -5.31
C LEU A 157 -53.48 -28.27 -6.85
N ALA A 158 -52.25 -28.24 -7.37
CA ALA A 158 -51.46 -29.44 -7.71
C ALA A 158 -50.42 -29.23 -8.84
N ASN A 159 -49.19 -29.69 -8.56
CA ASN A 159 -48.20 -30.31 -9.45
C ASN A 159 -47.74 -29.62 -10.76
N HIS A 160 -46.45 -29.25 -10.81
CA HIS A 160 -45.45 -30.05 -11.54
C HIS A 160 -44.00 -29.68 -11.16
N LYS A 161 -43.16 -30.72 -11.06
CA LYS A 161 -41.74 -30.77 -10.68
C LYS A 161 -40.80 -30.23 -11.78
N ILE A 162 -39.58 -29.82 -11.38
CA ILE A 162 -38.22 -30.22 -11.83
C ILE A 162 -37.24 -29.39 -10.96
N ASP A 163 -36.71 -29.93 -9.86
CA ASP A 163 -35.47 -30.71 -9.68
C ASP A 163 -34.15 -29.97 -9.98
N SER A 164 -33.46 -29.59 -8.90
CA SER A 164 -32.02 -29.30 -8.87
C SER A 164 -31.57 -29.37 -7.41
N SER A 165 -31.21 -30.58 -6.97
CA SER A 165 -30.58 -30.80 -5.67
C SER A 165 -29.28 -31.58 -5.80
N ARG A 166 -28.33 -31.19 -4.92
CA ARG A 166 -27.07 -31.83 -4.51
C ARG A 166 -25.85 -31.49 -5.36
N CYS A 167 -24.77 -30.98 -4.76
CA CYS A 167 -24.06 -31.65 -3.67
C CYS A 167 -23.17 -30.66 -2.91
N TYR A 168 -23.17 -30.66 -1.57
CA TYR A 168 -21.96 -30.39 -0.79
C TYR A 168 -22.01 -31.13 0.56
N SER A 169 -20.91 -31.84 0.79
CA SER A 169 -20.58 -32.78 1.85
C SER A 169 -20.41 -32.12 3.21
N LYS A 170 -21.19 -32.58 4.20
CA LYS A 170 -20.88 -32.49 5.63
C LYS A 170 -20.16 -33.77 6.06
N GLU A 171 -18.84 -33.83 5.97
CA GLU A 171 -18.03 -34.79 6.74
C GLU A 171 -16.65 -34.19 7.04
N MET A 172 -16.46 -33.69 8.26
CA MET A 172 -15.18 -33.67 8.99
C MET A 172 -15.43 -33.18 10.41
N LEU A 173 -15.97 -34.07 11.26
CA LEU A 173 -15.81 -34.05 12.72
C LEU A 173 -16.48 -35.30 13.27
N LYS A 174 -15.70 -36.39 13.38
CA LYS A 174 -15.91 -37.48 14.34
C LYS A 174 -14.73 -38.46 14.27
N SER A 175 -13.91 -38.47 15.32
CA SER A 175 -13.25 -39.70 15.77
C SER A 175 -13.16 -39.68 17.30
N ARG A 176 -13.37 -40.86 17.89
CA ARG A 176 -13.59 -41.20 19.32
C ARG A 176 -15.02 -40.88 19.80
N GLY A 177 -15.85 -41.80 20.25
CA GLY A 177 -15.72 -43.21 20.65
C GLY A 177 -16.74 -43.41 21.78
N GLU A 178 -17.48 -44.52 21.75
CA GLU A 178 -18.37 -45.06 22.82
C GLU A 178 -19.87 -44.66 22.84
N THR A 179 -20.66 -45.58 22.27
CA THR A 179 -21.85 -46.28 22.81
C THR A 179 -23.00 -45.55 23.55
N HIS A 180 -24.20 -45.81 23.03
CA HIS A 180 -25.54 -45.82 23.65
C HIS A 180 -26.14 -44.52 24.20
N SER A 181 -27.11 -43.96 23.48
CA SER A 181 -28.56 -44.03 23.82
C SER A 181 -29.35 -42.95 23.09
N ARG A 182 -30.57 -43.31 22.67
CA ARG A 182 -31.59 -42.44 22.09
C ARG A 182 -31.87 -41.27 23.04
N SER A 183 -31.57 -40.04 22.60
CA SER A 183 -32.35 -38.87 23.00
C SER A 183 -32.41 -37.88 21.84
N THR A 184 -33.61 -37.72 21.30
CA THR A 184 -34.01 -36.56 20.51
C THR A 184 -33.94 -35.33 21.41
N THR A 185 -32.80 -34.65 21.39
CA THR A 185 -32.70 -33.27 21.89
C THR A 185 -32.67 -32.33 20.69
N SER A 186 -33.72 -31.54 20.58
CA SER A 186 -33.82 -30.37 19.72
C SER A 186 -32.63 -29.45 19.97
N LEU A 187 -31.70 -29.35 19.02
CA LEU A 187 -30.68 -28.30 18.99
C LEU A 187 -31.34 -26.97 18.59
N THR A 188 -32.13 -26.40 19.48
CA THR A 188 -32.50 -24.98 19.47
C THR A 188 -31.32 -24.17 20.02
N GLY A 189 -30.21 -24.19 19.29
CA GLY A 189 -29.21 -23.13 19.41
C GLY A 189 -29.61 -21.96 18.53
N PRO A 190 -29.32 -20.70 18.89
CA PRO A 190 -29.53 -19.58 17.97
C PRO A 190 -28.80 -19.86 16.65
N ARG A 191 -29.48 -19.64 15.51
CA ARG A 191 -28.85 -19.74 14.19
C ARG A 191 -27.61 -18.85 14.19
N LYS A 192 -26.43 -19.45 14.11
CA LYS A 192 -25.17 -18.72 13.99
C LYS A 192 -25.08 -18.24 12.55
N ASN A 193 -25.11 -16.92 12.37
CA ASN A 193 -24.81 -16.31 11.08
C ASN A 193 -23.29 -16.16 10.97
N TYR A 194 -22.69 -16.81 9.98
CA TYR A 194 -21.28 -16.62 9.63
C TYR A 194 -21.16 -15.52 8.59
N VAL A 195 -20.03 -14.81 8.56
CA VAL A 195 -19.74 -13.83 7.52
C VAL A 195 -19.41 -14.57 6.23
N CYS A 196 -20.12 -14.23 5.15
CA CYS A 196 -19.78 -14.65 3.79
C CYS A 196 -18.96 -13.54 3.11
N ILE A 197 -17.99 -13.91 2.27
CA ILE A 197 -17.14 -12.95 1.56
C ILE A 197 -17.48 -13.05 0.08
N HIS A 198 -18.28 -12.09 -0.39
CA HIS A 198 -18.59 -11.98 -1.82
C HIS A 198 -17.31 -11.65 -2.62
N PRO A 199 -17.10 -12.23 -3.81
CA PRO A 199 -15.89 -12.01 -4.62
C PRO A 199 -15.52 -10.55 -4.90
N SER A 200 -16.50 -9.65 -4.99
CA SER A 200 -16.24 -8.20 -5.14
C SER A 200 -15.40 -7.62 -3.99
N TYR A 201 -15.38 -8.27 -2.83
CA TYR A 201 -14.53 -7.86 -1.70
C TYR A 201 -13.04 -7.96 -2.03
N LEU A 202 -12.62 -8.87 -2.93
CA LEU A 202 -11.24 -8.94 -3.40
C LEU A 202 -10.80 -7.62 -4.06
N LYS A 203 -11.68 -7.01 -4.85
CA LYS A 203 -11.43 -5.68 -5.44
C LYS A 203 -11.36 -4.58 -4.37
N THR A 204 -12.19 -4.66 -3.34
CA THR A 204 -12.16 -3.72 -2.21
C THR A 204 -10.84 -3.78 -1.44
N LEU A 205 -10.24 -4.97 -1.26
CA LEU A 205 -8.95 -5.12 -0.58
C LEU A 205 -7.82 -4.35 -1.27
N GLY A 206 -7.83 -4.33 -2.61
CA GLY A 206 -6.86 -3.58 -3.41
C GLY A 206 -6.88 -2.08 -3.14
N GLN A 207 -7.97 -1.52 -2.61
CA GLN A 207 -8.06 -0.09 -2.27
C GLN A 207 -7.13 0.34 -1.13
N SER A 208 -6.60 -0.60 -0.33
CA SER A 208 -5.70 -0.27 0.79
C SER A 208 -4.42 0.47 0.36
N HIS A 209 -3.99 0.25 -0.89
CA HIS A 209 -2.81 0.88 -1.49
C HIS A 209 -3.19 1.70 -2.74
N SER A 210 -4.40 2.27 -2.78
CA SER A 210 -4.87 3.10 -3.90
C SER A 210 -4.00 4.34 -4.10
N ASP A 211 -3.60 4.99 -3.01
CA ASP A 211 -2.79 6.21 -3.03
C ASP A 211 -1.37 5.99 -3.59
N TRP A 212 -0.81 4.79 -3.40
CA TRP A 212 0.55 4.49 -3.83
C TRP A 212 0.83 3.00 -4.03
N ILE A 213 1.00 2.59 -5.29
CA ILE A 213 1.11 1.18 -5.69
C ILE A 213 2.38 0.48 -5.19
N PHE A 214 3.49 1.19 -4.95
CA PHE A 214 4.68 0.59 -4.36
C PHE A 214 4.47 0.16 -2.90
N GLY A 215 3.50 0.74 -2.19
CA GLY A 215 3.09 0.24 -0.88
C GLY A 215 2.61 -1.22 -0.96
N ALA A 216 1.94 -1.61 -2.05
CA ALA A 216 1.53 -2.99 -2.29
C ALA A 216 2.72 -3.92 -2.57
N ILE A 217 3.72 -3.49 -3.35
CA ILE A 217 4.96 -4.26 -3.56
C ILE A 217 5.70 -4.43 -2.23
N ALA A 218 5.72 -3.39 -1.40
CA ALA A 218 6.41 -3.40 -0.12
C ALA A 218 5.85 -4.42 0.87
N GLU A 219 4.56 -4.76 0.81
CA GLU A 219 3.98 -5.84 1.62
C GLU A 219 4.70 -7.18 1.37
N PHE A 220 5.09 -7.46 0.13
CA PHE A 220 5.84 -8.68 -0.20
C PHE A 220 7.29 -8.59 0.25
N VAL A 221 7.92 -7.42 0.12
CA VAL A 221 9.28 -7.19 0.62
C VAL A 221 9.36 -7.39 2.14
N ASP A 222 8.34 -6.90 2.87
CA ASP A 222 8.20 -7.11 4.31
C ASP A 222 8.06 -8.60 4.63
N ASN A 223 7.16 -9.31 3.93
CA ASN A 223 6.92 -10.74 4.14
C ASN A 223 8.18 -11.59 3.88
N SER A 224 8.95 -11.28 2.84
CA SER A 224 10.21 -11.99 2.54
C SER A 224 11.27 -11.72 3.62
N ARG A 225 11.38 -10.49 4.13
CA ARG A 225 12.27 -10.18 5.27
C ARG A 225 11.85 -10.94 6.53
N ASP A 226 10.55 -10.95 6.82
CA ASP A 226 9.97 -11.66 7.96
C ASP A 226 10.20 -13.17 7.86
N ALA A 227 10.16 -13.72 6.64
CA ALA A 227 10.51 -15.11 6.31
C ALA A 227 12.02 -15.40 6.33
N LYS A 228 12.84 -14.44 6.77
CA LYS A 228 14.30 -14.50 6.86
C LYS A 228 14.99 -14.79 5.52
N ALA A 229 14.40 -14.34 4.42
CA ALA A 229 15.01 -14.45 3.10
C ALA A 229 16.35 -13.70 3.03
N THR A 230 17.32 -14.29 2.33
CA THR A 230 18.62 -13.68 2.05
C THR A 230 18.62 -12.93 0.73
N MET A 231 17.74 -13.32 -0.19
CA MET A 231 17.54 -12.75 -1.52
C MET A 231 16.05 -12.60 -1.83
N LEU A 232 15.70 -11.51 -2.48
CA LEU A 232 14.39 -11.23 -3.06
C LEU A 232 14.56 -10.71 -4.49
N ASP A 233 13.96 -11.39 -5.46
CA ASP A 233 13.94 -10.98 -6.86
C ASP A 233 12.54 -10.48 -7.25
N ILE A 234 12.47 -9.28 -7.85
CA ILE A 234 11.24 -8.65 -8.34
C ILE A 234 11.43 -8.35 -9.83
N SER A 235 10.61 -8.94 -10.69
CA SER A 235 10.64 -8.71 -12.14
C SER A 235 9.23 -8.66 -12.72
N ILE A 236 9.09 -8.00 -13.86
CA ILE A 236 7.89 -8.08 -14.70
C ILE A 236 8.35 -8.61 -16.05
N ASP A 237 7.83 -9.78 -16.43
CA ASP A 237 8.14 -10.45 -17.69
C ASP A 237 6.86 -10.61 -18.52
N MET A 238 6.99 -10.60 -19.84
CA MET A 238 5.89 -10.93 -20.75
C MET A 238 5.76 -12.46 -20.85
N ILE A 239 4.57 -12.97 -20.59
CA ILE A 239 4.26 -14.39 -20.71
C ILE A 239 3.09 -14.61 -21.67
N TYR A 240 3.13 -15.67 -22.45
CA TYR A 240 2.01 -16.05 -23.29
C TYR A 240 0.88 -16.65 -22.45
N SER A 241 -0.31 -16.06 -22.53
CA SER A 241 -1.52 -16.57 -21.88
C SER A 241 -2.49 -17.13 -22.90
N ARG A 242 -2.77 -18.43 -22.80
CA ARG A 242 -3.71 -19.15 -23.67
C ARG A 242 -5.15 -18.67 -23.49
N LEU A 243 -5.49 -18.12 -22.32
CA LEU A 243 -6.84 -17.68 -22.00
C LEU A 243 -7.28 -16.48 -22.85
N VAL A 244 -6.33 -15.65 -23.22
CA VAL A 244 -6.55 -14.41 -24.00
C VAL A 244 -5.77 -14.41 -25.31
N ASP A 245 -5.13 -15.53 -25.65
CA ASP A 245 -4.31 -15.77 -26.85
C ASP A 245 -3.33 -14.63 -27.17
N LYS A 246 -2.64 -14.12 -26.14
CA LYS A 246 -1.67 -13.02 -26.27
C LYS A 246 -0.63 -13.06 -25.16
N GLU A 247 0.46 -12.33 -25.37
CA GLU A 247 1.41 -12.03 -24.31
C GLU A 247 0.79 -11.03 -23.31
N ILE A 248 0.93 -11.32 -22.03
CA ILE A 248 0.51 -10.47 -20.92
C ILE A 248 1.68 -10.27 -19.95
N PRO A 249 1.78 -9.10 -19.30
CA PRO A 249 2.79 -8.90 -18.28
C PRO A 249 2.43 -9.68 -17.00
N MET A 250 3.45 -10.28 -16.39
CA MET A 250 3.36 -10.96 -15.12
C MET A 250 4.43 -10.44 -14.18
N LEU A 251 4.00 -9.90 -13.04
CA LEU A 251 4.88 -9.55 -11.94
C LEU A 251 5.25 -10.82 -11.16
N ALA A 252 6.55 -11.11 -11.07
CA ALA A 252 7.11 -12.18 -10.28
C ALA A 252 7.82 -11.60 -9.04
N ILE A 253 7.55 -12.19 -7.88
CA ILE A 253 8.19 -11.89 -6.60
C ILE A 253 8.69 -13.20 -6.02
N VAL A 254 10.00 -13.38 -5.96
CA VAL A 254 10.64 -14.66 -5.63
C VAL A 254 11.63 -14.48 -4.50
N ASP A 255 11.41 -15.16 -3.39
CA ASP A 255 12.32 -15.19 -2.23
C ASP A 255 12.84 -16.58 -1.90
N ASP A 256 13.99 -16.62 -1.23
CA ASP A 256 14.64 -17.81 -0.69
C ASP A 256 14.42 -17.98 0.83
N GLY A 257 13.31 -17.44 1.36
CA GLY A 257 12.96 -17.56 2.77
C GLY A 257 12.59 -18.98 3.19
N HIS A 258 12.05 -19.14 4.40
CA HIS A 258 11.72 -20.49 4.93
C HIS A 258 10.52 -21.18 4.26
N GLY A 259 9.76 -20.47 3.41
CA GLY A 259 8.52 -20.96 2.78
C GLY A 259 7.38 -21.19 3.78
N MET A 260 6.26 -21.75 3.35
CA MET A 260 5.09 -21.97 4.21
C MET A 260 4.62 -23.42 4.17
N SER A 261 4.35 -23.97 5.36
CA SER A 261 3.55 -25.19 5.52
C SER A 261 2.11 -24.97 5.04
N HIS A 262 1.34 -26.06 4.90
CA HIS A 262 -0.08 -25.97 4.56
C HIS A 262 -0.85 -25.07 5.54
N GLU A 263 -0.62 -25.22 6.84
CA GLU A 263 -1.31 -24.44 7.88
C GLU A 263 -0.95 -22.95 7.82
N GLU A 264 0.32 -22.62 7.55
CA GLU A 264 0.78 -21.24 7.38
C GLU A 264 0.19 -20.61 6.11
N LEU A 265 0.13 -21.37 5.02
CA LEU A 265 -0.51 -20.93 3.78
C LEU A 265 -2.01 -20.70 3.99
N MET A 266 -2.70 -21.59 4.70
CA MET A 266 -4.11 -21.40 5.05
C MET A 266 -4.32 -20.13 5.87
N LYS A 267 -3.44 -19.84 6.84
CA LYS A 267 -3.45 -18.57 7.59
C LYS A 267 -3.17 -17.37 6.68
N MET A 268 -2.25 -17.52 5.72
CA MET A 268 -1.90 -16.48 4.75
C MET A 268 -3.07 -16.12 3.84
N VAL A 269 -3.90 -17.08 3.41
CA VAL A 269 -5.06 -16.80 2.54
C VAL A 269 -6.34 -16.43 3.33
N SER A 270 -6.43 -16.83 4.60
CA SER A 270 -7.58 -16.54 5.45
C SER A 270 -7.68 -15.06 5.84
N PHE A 271 -8.89 -14.55 5.99
CA PHE A 271 -9.14 -13.17 6.40
C PHE A 271 -9.27 -13.04 7.92
N GLY A 272 -8.47 -12.14 8.52
CA GLY A 272 -8.38 -11.96 9.96
C GLY A 272 -7.40 -12.93 10.61
N ARG A 273 -6.43 -12.41 11.36
CA ARG A 273 -5.42 -13.20 12.08
C ARG A 273 -5.47 -12.83 13.56
N LYS A 274 -5.38 -13.83 14.45
CA LYS A 274 -4.93 -13.57 15.82
C LYS A 274 -3.47 -13.13 15.71
N GLN A 275 -3.12 -11.96 16.28
CA GLN A 275 -1.72 -11.53 16.28
C GLN A 275 -0.85 -12.68 16.82
N PRO A 276 0.29 -13.00 16.18
CA PRO A 276 1.14 -14.07 16.64
C PRO A 276 1.55 -13.80 18.09
N ASP A 277 1.51 -14.83 18.94
CA ASP A 277 1.88 -14.72 20.36
C ASP A 277 3.40 -14.46 20.55
N THR A 278 4.18 -14.50 19.45
CA THR A 278 5.63 -14.27 19.43
C THR A 278 5.97 -12.79 19.23
N ASN A 279 6.43 -12.14 20.30
CA ASN A 279 7.01 -10.79 20.28
C ASN A 279 8.42 -10.80 19.67
N ASP A 280 8.60 -11.10 18.38
CA ASP A 280 9.86 -10.72 17.70
C ASP A 280 9.78 -9.21 17.42
N PRO A 281 10.57 -8.37 18.12
CA PRO A 281 10.52 -6.92 17.94
C PRO A 281 10.99 -6.46 16.55
N ASN A 282 11.50 -7.36 15.71
CA ASN A 282 11.90 -7.05 14.34
C ASN A 282 10.88 -7.50 13.27
N TYR A 283 9.75 -8.08 13.68
CA TYR A 283 8.72 -8.59 12.78
C TYR A 283 7.78 -7.47 12.32
N ILE A 284 7.64 -7.28 11.01
CA ILE A 284 6.85 -6.17 10.42
C ILE A 284 5.38 -6.57 10.27
N GLY A 285 5.10 -7.82 9.92
CA GLY A 285 3.77 -8.30 9.53
C GLY A 285 2.75 -8.44 10.67
N ARG A 286 2.12 -7.34 11.10
CA ARG A 286 1.15 -7.40 12.23
C ARG A 286 -0.31 -7.62 11.84
N TYR A 287 -0.74 -7.13 10.69
CA TYR A 287 -2.18 -7.05 10.36
C TYR A 287 -2.76 -8.31 9.69
N GLY A 288 -1.91 -9.20 9.16
CA GLY A 288 -2.36 -10.45 8.52
C GLY A 288 -3.13 -10.29 7.21
N VAL A 289 -3.12 -9.10 6.60
CA VAL A 289 -3.84 -8.79 5.35
C VAL A 289 -2.92 -8.39 4.18
N GLY A 290 -1.64 -8.11 4.44
CA GLY A 290 -0.69 -7.52 3.48
C GLY A 290 -0.60 -8.23 2.14
N PHE A 291 -0.54 -9.57 2.13
CA PHE A 291 -0.57 -10.34 0.88
C PHE A 291 -1.82 -10.06 0.04
N LYS A 292 -3.02 -10.08 0.64
CA LYS A 292 -4.27 -9.97 -0.11
C LYS A 292 -4.46 -8.54 -0.62
N THR A 293 -4.18 -7.54 0.22
CA THR A 293 -4.28 -6.13 -0.16
C THR A 293 -3.25 -5.76 -1.20
N GLY A 294 -2.02 -6.27 -1.08
CA GLY A 294 -0.95 -6.07 -2.05
C GLY A 294 -1.25 -6.74 -3.39
N ALA A 295 -1.60 -8.03 -3.38
CA ALA A 295 -1.88 -8.79 -4.60
C ALA A 295 -3.06 -8.19 -5.38
N MET A 296 -4.18 -7.92 -4.71
CA MET A 296 -5.38 -7.38 -5.34
C MET A 296 -5.26 -5.90 -5.74
N ARG A 297 -4.22 -5.19 -5.27
CA ARG A 297 -3.87 -3.85 -5.80
C ARG A 297 -3.09 -3.95 -7.10
N LEU A 298 -2.18 -4.93 -7.21
CA LEU A 298 -1.23 -5.03 -8.32
C LEU A 298 -1.83 -5.69 -9.56
N GLY A 299 -2.74 -6.65 -9.37
CA GLY A 299 -3.43 -7.33 -10.46
C GLY A 299 -4.69 -8.05 -10.00
N ARG A 300 -5.43 -8.60 -10.96
CA ARG A 300 -6.70 -9.28 -10.69
C ARG A 300 -6.49 -10.71 -10.17
N ASP A 301 -5.36 -11.32 -10.49
CA ASP A 301 -5.11 -12.73 -10.23
C ASP A 301 -3.68 -12.97 -9.75
N ALA A 302 -3.53 -13.79 -8.72
CA ALA A 302 -2.26 -14.09 -8.08
C ALA A 302 -2.13 -15.59 -7.74
N LEU A 303 -1.02 -16.19 -8.16
CA LEU A 303 -0.63 -17.56 -7.82
C LEU A 303 0.56 -17.53 -6.86
N VAL A 304 0.43 -18.25 -5.75
CA VAL A 304 1.48 -18.45 -4.76
C VAL A 304 1.97 -19.87 -4.89
N LEU A 305 3.27 -20.03 -5.10
CA LEU A 305 3.97 -21.29 -4.99
C LEU A 305 4.95 -21.18 -3.83
N THR A 306 4.90 -22.09 -2.87
CA THR A 306 5.73 -22.02 -1.66
C THR A 306 6.30 -23.39 -1.32
N GLN A 307 7.53 -23.42 -0.83
CA GLN A 307 8.23 -24.66 -0.50
C GLN A 307 8.97 -24.54 0.83
N THR A 308 8.69 -25.49 1.73
CA THR A 308 9.52 -25.76 2.90
C THR A 308 10.43 -26.95 2.62
N THR A 309 11.25 -27.33 3.58
CA THR A 309 12.06 -28.57 3.49
C THR A 309 11.20 -29.83 3.32
N ASN A 310 9.97 -29.82 3.82
CA ASN A 310 9.11 -31.01 3.92
C ASN A 310 7.84 -30.95 3.07
N SER A 311 7.45 -29.78 2.56
CA SER A 311 6.20 -29.59 1.84
C SER A 311 6.32 -28.58 0.71
N ARG A 312 5.40 -28.66 -0.26
CA ARG A 312 5.21 -27.65 -1.29
C ARG A 312 3.74 -27.41 -1.48
N SER A 313 3.34 -26.16 -1.64
CA SER A 313 1.94 -25.81 -1.82
C SER A 313 1.75 -24.78 -2.91
N ILE A 314 0.60 -24.85 -3.58
CA ILE A 314 0.12 -23.89 -4.55
C ILE A 314 -1.18 -23.30 -4.00
N ALA A 315 -1.33 -21.98 -4.00
CA ALA A 315 -2.59 -21.31 -3.74
C ALA A 315 -2.91 -20.32 -4.87
N PHE A 316 -4.17 -20.22 -5.24
CA PHE A 316 -4.61 -19.33 -6.32
C PHE A 316 -5.69 -18.38 -5.82
N LEU A 317 -5.32 -17.11 -5.67
CA LEU A 317 -6.22 -16.02 -5.29
C LEU A 317 -6.58 -15.23 -6.55
N SER A 318 -7.80 -15.42 -7.05
CA SER A 318 -8.20 -14.95 -8.37
C SER A 318 -9.56 -14.27 -8.34
N GLN A 319 -9.63 -13.07 -8.93
CA GLN A 319 -10.92 -12.44 -9.23
C GLN A 319 -11.59 -13.15 -10.40
N SER A 320 -10.83 -13.53 -11.44
CA SER A 320 -11.38 -14.14 -12.66
C SER A 320 -12.00 -15.52 -12.42
N LEU A 321 -11.40 -16.36 -11.57
CA LEU A 321 -11.97 -17.66 -11.17
C LEU A 321 -13.27 -17.50 -10.37
N ASN A 322 -13.40 -16.39 -9.64
CA ASN A 322 -14.52 -16.13 -8.75
C ASN A 322 -15.60 -15.22 -9.38
N GLU A 323 -15.51 -14.92 -10.67
CA GLU A 323 -16.56 -14.17 -11.37
C GLU A 323 -17.87 -14.99 -11.40
N GLY A 324 -18.94 -14.42 -10.83
CA GLY A 324 -20.25 -15.07 -10.75
C GLY A 324 -20.44 -16.03 -9.58
N ASN A 325 -19.42 -16.23 -8.73
CA ASN A 325 -19.55 -17.02 -7.51
C ASN A 325 -20.21 -16.23 -6.37
N ASP A 326 -20.99 -16.90 -5.52
CA ASP A 326 -21.60 -16.27 -4.34
C ASP A 326 -20.59 -16.01 -3.21
N ASN A 327 -19.47 -16.74 -3.20
CA ASN A 327 -18.43 -16.66 -2.18
C ASN A 327 -17.04 -16.85 -2.80
N VAL A 328 -16.02 -16.27 -2.17
CA VAL A 328 -14.62 -16.46 -2.60
C VAL A 328 -14.17 -17.90 -2.40
N GLU A 329 -13.71 -18.52 -3.48
CA GLU A 329 -13.02 -19.80 -3.51
C GLU A 329 -11.53 -19.59 -3.79
N ILE A 330 -10.68 -20.35 -3.09
CA ILE A 330 -9.22 -20.29 -3.22
C ILE A 330 -8.73 -21.73 -3.45
N PRO A 331 -8.51 -22.15 -4.70
CA PRO A 331 -7.92 -23.45 -4.99
C PRO A 331 -6.54 -23.57 -4.35
N ILE A 332 -6.36 -24.61 -3.54
CA ILE A 332 -5.09 -24.93 -2.89
C ILE A 332 -4.72 -26.37 -3.22
N VAL A 333 -3.45 -26.60 -3.53
CA VAL A 333 -2.89 -27.94 -3.74
C VAL A 333 -1.67 -28.07 -2.86
N THR A 334 -1.60 -29.13 -2.06
CA THR A 334 -0.48 -29.36 -1.14
C THR A 334 0.18 -30.70 -1.40
N TYR A 335 1.51 -30.68 -1.38
CA TYR A 335 2.39 -31.82 -1.55
C TYR A 335 3.25 -31.99 -0.30
N SER A 336 3.49 -33.24 0.08
CA SER A 336 4.44 -33.63 1.12
C SER A 336 5.64 -34.34 0.49
N ARG A 337 6.83 -34.10 1.05
CA ARG A 337 8.05 -34.76 0.61
C ARG A 337 8.07 -36.20 1.12
N LYS A 338 8.18 -37.16 0.19
CA LYS A 338 8.34 -38.60 0.47
C LYS A 338 9.60 -39.10 -0.24
N GLY A 339 10.67 -39.24 0.53
CA GLY A 339 12.00 -39.53 -0.03
C GLY A 339 12.45 -38.42 -0.97
N GLN A 340 12.68 -38.76 -2.24
CA GLN A 340 13.13 -37.79 -3.26
C GLN A 340 11.98 -37.16 -4.06
N PHE A 341 10.74 -37.56 -3.82
CA PHE A 341 9.58 -37.13 -4.60
C PHE A 341 8.63 -36.27 -3.75
N MET A 342 7.86 -35.44 -4.46
CA MET A 342 6.73 -34.69 -3.88
C MET A 342 5.43 -35.39 -4.28
N GLU A 343 4.64 -35.81 -3.30
CA GLU A 343 3.35 -36.48 -3.50
C GLU A 343 2.24 -35.65 -2.86
N TYR A 344 1.00 -35.79 -3.34
CA TYR A 344 -0.15 -35.11 -2.72
C TYR A 344 -0.23 -35.44 -1.23
N ASP A 345 -0.38 -34.40 -0.40
CA ASP A 345 -0.50 -34.58 1.03
C ASP A 345 -1.91 -35.03 1.41
N ARG A 346 -2.05 -36.34 1.65
CA ARG A 346 -3.31 -37.00 2.01
C ARG A 346 -3.84 -36.59 3.38
N ASN A 347 -3.05 -35.92 4.21
CA ASN A 347 -3.51 -35.43 5.52
C ASN A 347 -4.45 -34.23 5.39
N PHE A 348 -4.28 -33.43 4.32
CA PHE A 348 -5.06 -32.21 4.11
C PHE A 348 -6.09 -32.36 3.00
N GLN A 349 -5.81 -33.16 1.97
CA GLN A 349 -6.65 -33.24 0.77
C GLN A 349 -6.67 -34.65 0.18
N THR A 350 -7.80 -35.04 -0.42
CA THR A 350 -7.87 -36.25 -1.24
C THR A 350 -7.22 -36.00 -2.60
N GLU A 351 -6.67 -37.05 -3.22
CA GLU A 351 -6.09 -36.93 -4.56
C GLU A 351 -7.09 -36.40 -5.60
N ALA A 352 -8.37 -36.75 -5.46
CA ALA A 352 -9.44 -36.22 -6.32
C ALA A 352 -9.64 -34.71 -6.13
N SER A 353 -9.69 -34.23 -4.89
CA SER A 353 -9.80 -32.79 -4.58
C SER A 353 -8.58 -32.02 -5.08
N SER A 354 -7.37 -32.55 -4.87
CA SER A 354 -6.15 -31.93 -5.38
C SER A 354 -6.12 -31.85 -6.92
N LYS A 355 -6.63 -32.88 -7.62
CA LYS A 355 -6.76 -32.86 -9.08
C LYS A 355 -7.78 -31.82 -9.56
N ILE A 356 -8.92 -31.69 -8.88
CA ILE A 356 -9.94 -30.67 -9.19
C ILE A 356 -9.36 -29.27 -9.00
N ASN A 357 -8.71 -29.00 -7.87
CA ASN A 357 -8.09 -27.70 -7.60
C ASN A 357 -6.97 -27.37 -8.59
N LEU A 358 -6.11 -28.35 -8.92
CA LEU A 358 -5.07 -28.16 -9.92
C LEU A 358 -5.67 -27.88 -11.31
N LYS A 359 -6.76 -28.57 -11.66
CA LYS A 359 -7.48 -28.31 -12.91
C LYS A 359 -8.05 -26.89 -12.93
N ALA A 360 -8.69 -26.44 -11.86
CA ALA A 360 -9.20 -25.06 -11.76
C ALA A 360 -8.07 -24.02 -11.92
N ILE A 361 -6.89 -24.27 -11.32
CA ILE A 361 -5.72 -23.41 -11.52
C ILE A 361 -5.32 -23.37 -13.00
N MET A 362 -5.22 -24.51 -13.67
CA MET A 362 -4.81 -24.57 -15.09
C MET A 362 -5.84 -23.97 -16.04
N ASP A 363 -7.13 -24.09 -15.72
CA ASP A 363 -8.22 -23.60 -16.57
C ASP A 363 -8.40 -22.07 -16.45
N PHE A 364 -8.00 -21.45 -15.33
CA PHE A 364 -8.21 -20.03 -15.03
C PHE A 364 -6.91 -19.23 -14.84
N SER A 365 -5.75 -19.81 -15.11
CA SER A 365 -4.47 -19.10 -15.06
C SER A 365 -3.60 -19.39 -16.29
N PRO A 366 -2.56 -18.57 -16.53
CA PRO A 366 -1.53 -18.88 -17.52
C PRO A 366 -0.67 -20.11 -17.17
N PHE A 367 -0.83 -20.67 -15.97
CA PHE A 367 -0.02 -21.76 -15.44
C PHE A 367 -0.57 -23.12 -15.85
N ASP A 368 0.09 -23.74 -16.81
CA ASP A 368 -0.11 -25.16 -17.09
C ASP A 368 0.87 -26.03 -16.29
N LYS A 369 0.77 -27.36 -16.49
CA LYS A 369 1.65 -28.32 -15.81
C LYS A 369 3.14 -28.05 -16.05
N TYR A 370 3.51 -27.58 -17.24
CA TYR A 370 4.91 -27.31 -17.58
C TYR A 370 5.41 -26.06 -16.89
N LEU A 371 4.66 -24.95 -16.92
CA LEU A 371 5.04 -23.70 -16.26
C LEU A 371 5.09 -23.88 -14.74
N ILE A 372 4.14 -24.59 -14.14
CA ILE A 372 4.19 -24.95 -12.71
C ILE A 372 5.46 -25.75 -12.39
N GLY A 373 5.80 -26.73 -13.24
CA GLY A 373 7.01 -27.54 -13.09
C GLY A 373 8.29 -26.73 -13.20
N GLU A 374 8.37 -25.82 -14.17
CA GLU A 374 9.48 -24.89 -14.39
C GLU A 374 9.69 -24.01 -13.15
N LYS A 375 8.62 -23.34 -12.68
CA LYS A 375 8.70 -22.46 -11.51
C LYS A 375 9.02 -23.23 -10.22
N ALA A 376 8.47 -24.43 -10.06
CA ALA A 376 8.82 -25.31 -8.96
C ALA A 376 10.30 -25.78 -8.99
N GLY A 377 10.93 -25.79 -10.16
CA GLY A 377 12.36 -26.09 -10.32
C GLY A 377 13.27 -25.00 -9.74
N LEU A 378 12.79 -23.76 -9.60
CA LEU A 378 13.59 -22.62 -9.12
C LEU A 378 13.98 -22.72 -7.63
N PHE A 379 13.23 -23.46 -6.80
CA PHE A 379 13.55 -23.64 -5.38
C PHE A 379 14.85 -24.40 -5.12
N GLN A 380 15.54 -24.91 -6.14
CA GLN A 380 16.65 -25.87 -5.98
C GLN A 380 16.18 -27.14 -5.23
N ARG A 381 17.00 -28.20 -5.18
CA ARG A 381 16.55 -29.52 -4.69
C ARG A 381 16.13 -29.52 -3.21
N GLU A 382 16.82 -28.74 -2.39
CA GLU A 382 16.58 -28.63 -0.94
C GLU A 382 16.32 -27.19 -0.49
N GLY A 383 16.20 -26.24 -1.43
CA GLY A 383 15.92 -24.87 -1.06
C GLY A 383 14.48 -24.69 -0.61
N THR A 384 14.29 -23.64 0.17
CA THR A 384 13.00 -23.16 0.65
C THR A 384 12.73 -21.80 0.03
N GLY A 385 11.47 -21.37 0.08
CA GLY A 385 11.12 -20.03 -0.37
C GLY A 385 9.67 -19.89 -0.76
N THR A 386 9.35 -18.70 -1.24
CA THR A 386 8.04 -18.36 -1.78
C THR A 386 8.19 -17.65 -3.12
N GLN A 387 7.35 -18.02 -4.08
CA GLN A 387 7.25 -17.41 -5.40
C GLN A 387 5.80 -16.95 -5.58
N ILE A 388 5.62 -15.68 -5.90
CA ILE A 388 4.31 -15.06 -6.10
C ILE A 388 4.28 -14.48 -7.50
N TYR A 389 3.25 -14.87 -8.25
CA TYR A 389 3.05 -14.47 -9.64
C TYR A 389 1.72 -13.74 -9.74
N ILE A 390 1.74 -12.49 -10.20
CA ILE A 390 0.57 -11.63 -10.32
C ILE A 390 0.44 -11.21 -11.77
N TRP A 391 -0.74 -11.38 -12.36
CA TRP A 391 -1.04 -10.98 -13.74
C TRP A 391 -2.41 -10.30 -13.80
N ASN A 392 -2.82 -9.94 -15.02
CA ASN A 392 -3.95 -9.02 -15.23
C ASN A 392 -3.71 -7.75 -14.41
N LEU A 393 -2.52 -7.16 -14.63
CA LEU A 393 -1.99 -6.04 -13.86
C LEU A 393 -2.88 -4.80 -13.97
N ASP A 394 -2.81 -3.94 -12.96
CA ASP A 394 -3.55 -2.69 -12.89
C ASP A 394 -3.32 -1.82 -14.15
N GLU A 395 -4.42 -1.46 -14.80
CA GLU A 395 -4.42 -0.77 -16.08
C GLU A 395 -4.43 0.76 -15.90
N TRP A 396 -3.72 1.45 -16.79
CA TRP A 396 -3.73 2.90 -16.94
C TRP A 396 -4.12 3.24 -18.38
N GLY A 397 -5.41 3.46 -18.62
CA GLY A 397 -5.96 3.62 -19.97
C GLY A 397 -5.77 2.33 -20.79
N SER A 398 -5.10 2.42 -21.93
CA SER A 398 -4.75 1.26 -22.77
C SER A 398 -3.42 0.59 -22.40
N THR A 399 -2.81 1.01 -21.28
CA THR A 399 -1.49 0.53 -20.82
C THR A 399 -1.59 0.08 -19.36
N TYR A 400 -0.46 -0.02 -18.65
CA TYR A 400 -0.39 -0.45 -17.25
C TYR A 400 0.06 0.68 -16.33
N SER A 401 -0.40 0.68 -15.08
CA SER A 401 0.02 1.63 -14.04
C SER A 401 1.53 1.54 -13.72
N LEU A 402 2.13 0.38 -13.98
CA LEU A 402 3.57 0.16 -13.91
C LEU A 402 4.21 0.17 -15.30
N GLU A 403 5.40 0.74 -15.40
CA GLU A 403 6.32 0.65 -16.53
C GLU A 403 7.57 -0.10 -16.06
N TRP A 404 8.22 -0.85 -16.94
CA TRP A 404 9.44 -1.55 -16.58
C TRP A 404 10.47 -1.50 -17.70
N VAL A 405 11.74 -1.53 -17.28
CA VAL A 405 12.90 -1.53 -18.16
C VAL A 405 13.82 -2.65 -17.70
N ASP A 406 14.16 -3.55 -18.62
CA ASP A 406 15.04 -4.67 -18.33
C ASP A 406 16.47 -4.18 -18.10
N GLY A 407 17.16 -4.80 -17.14
CA GLY A 407 18.60 -4.59 -16.97
C GLY A 407 19.37 -5.30 -18.08
N VAL A 408 20.43 -4.67 -18.61
CA VAL A 408 21.30 -5.36 -19.57
C VAL A 408 22.23 -6.32 -18.81
N ASN A 409 22.19 -7.61 -19.16
CA ASN A 409 23.14 -8.60 -18.68
C ASN A 409 24.54 -8.30 -19.25
N GLY A 410 25.38 -7.59 -18.49
CA GLY A 410 26.73 -7.25 -18.97
C GLY A 410 27.62 -6.44 -18.04
N GLY A 411 27.31 -6.32 -16.74
CA GLY A 411 28.18 -5.68 -15.74
C GLY A 411 28.45 -4.17 -15.92
N SER A 412 27.94 -3.54 -16.99
CA SER A 412 28.03 -2.09 -17.15
C SER A 412 27.01 -1.41 -16.22
N SER A 413 27.48 -0.45 -15.43
CA SER A 413 26.64 0.33 -14.49
C SER A 413 25.61 1.25 -15.18
N PHE A 414 25.60 1.31 -16.51
CA PHE A 414 24.85 2.29 -17.29
C PHE A 414 23.40 1.90 -17.59
N TYR A 415 23.02 0.62 -17.46
CA TYR A 415 21.65 0.14 -17.68
C TYR A 415 21.21 -0.78 -16.56
N GLN A 416 20.83 -0.20 -15.42
CA GLN A 416 20.20 -0.92 -14.32
C GLN A 416 18.71 -1.05 -14.59
N GLY A 417 18.18 -2.27 -14.53
CA GLY A 417 16.75 -2.51 -14.71
C GLY A 417 15.92 -1.87 -13.57
N ASP A 418 14.70 -1.43 -13.87
CA ASP A 418 13.83 -0.76 -12.91
C ASP A 418 12.34 -0.97 -13.24
N ILE A 419 11.49 -0.72 -12.25
CA ILE A 419 10.03 -0.68 -12.38
C ILE A 419 9.58 0.70 -11.93
N TYR A 420 8.90 1.44 -12.79
CA TYR A 420 8.40 2.78 -12.55
C TYR A 420 6.88 2.81 -12.37
N ILE A 421 6.40 3.74 -11.54
CA ILE A 421 5.00 4.17 -11.60
C ILE A 421 4.85 5.09 -12.82
N ARG A 422 3.98 4.72 -13.76
CA ARG A 422 3.79 5.44 -15.03
C ARG A 422 3.51 6.93 -14.86
N SER A 423 2.73 7.30 -13.84
CA SER A 423 2.34 8.69 -13.62
C SER A 423 3.53 9.60 -13.27
N ARG A 424 4.62 9.03 -12.71
CA ARG A 424 5.80 9.74 -12.19
C ARG A 424 5.49 10.95 -11.30
N ARG A 425 4.31 10.97 -10.69
CA ARG A 425 3.87 12.07 -9.83
C ARG A 425 4.56 11.96 -8.47
N ALA A 426 5.13 13.06 -8.01
CA ALA A 426 5.56 13.17 -6.63
C ALA A 426 4.35 13.06 -5.69
N ARG A 427 4.54 12.40 -4.54
CA ARG A 427 3.54 12.37 -3.48
C ARG A 427 3.40 13.76 -2.87
N SER A 428 2.15 14.12 -2.56
CA SER A 428 1.86 15.39 -1.88
C SER A 428 2.48 15.38 -0.49
N ARG A 429 3.30 16.39 -0.20
CA ARG A 429 3.86 16.65 1.14
C ARG A 429 3.77 18.15 1.38
N LEU A 430 3.47 18.54 2.62
CA LEU A 430 3.45 19.94 2.99
C LEU A 430 4.85 20.55 2.83
N GLY A 431 4.96 21.67 2.11
CA GLY A 431 6.27 22.28 1.81
C GLY A 431 7.11 21.52 0.77
N GLN A 432 6.50 20.63 -0.02
CA GLN A 432 7.17 20.02 -1.17
C GLN A 432 7.41 21.06 -2.26
N MET A 433 8.67 21.25 -2.65
CA MET A 433 9.05 22.21 -3.69
C MET A 433 9.38 21.52 -5.02
N THR A 434 10.10 20.40 -4.97
CA THR A 434 10.48 19.65 -6.18
C THR A 434 9.37 18.69 -6.61
N GLN A 435 9.14 18.60 -7.92
CA GLN A 435 8.24 17.63 -8.54
C GLN A 435 8.95 16.31 -8.89
N GLN A 436 10.27 16.26 -8.73
CA GLN A 436 11.08 15.09 -9.05
C GLN A 436 11.57 14.43 -7.76
N VAL A 437 10.79 13.47 -7.25
CA VAL A 437 11.14 12.65 -6.10
C VAL A 437 11.23 11.20 -6.59
N PRO A 438 12.41 10.71 -7.03
CA PRO A 438 12.54 9.36 -7.58
C PRO A 438 12.00 8.26 -6.67
N LEU A 439 12.12 8.42 -5.35
CA LEU A 439 11.56 7.51 -4.36
C LEU A 439 10.04 7.29 -4.51
N ASP A 440 9.31 8.26 -5.08
CA ASP A 440 7.87 8.16 -5.27
C ASP A 440 7.47 7.36 -6.51
N TYR A 441 8.36 7.16 -7.47
CA TYR A 441 8.02 6.54 -8.75
C TYR A 441 9.04 5.56 -9.34
N SER A 442 10.25 5.42 -8.79
CA SER A 442 11.23 4.37 -9.11
C SER A 442 11.26 3.34 -7.98
N LEU A 443 10.94 2.08 -8.31
CA LEU A 443 10.94 1.00 -7.33
C LEU A 443 12.35 0.79 -6.78
N ARG A 444 13.36 0.85 -7.65
CA ARG A 444 14.78 0.79 -7.25
C ARG A 444 15.10 1.87 -6.20
N SER A 445 14.82 3.14 -6.49
CA SER A 445 15.10 4.25 -5.55
C SER A 445 14.36 4.09 -4.21
N TYR A 446 13.14 3.56 -4.22
CA TYR A 446 12.41 3.27 -2.99
C TYR A 446 13.05 2.14 -2.17
N LEU A 447 13.40 1.03 -2.82
CA LEU A 447 13.99 -0.14 -2.18
C LEU A 447 15.41 0.08 -1.67
N GLU A 448 16.13 1.09 -2.19
CA GLU A 448 17.43 1.49 -1.63
C GLU A 448 17.35 1.87 -0.16
N VAL A 449 16.24 2.51 0.26
CA VAL A 449 16.10 3.10 1.60
C VAL A 449 14.96 2.47 2.41
N ILE A 450 14.31 1.44 1.89
CA ILE A 450 13.14 0.80 2.52
C ILE A 450 13.41 0.27 3.93
N PHE A 451 14.65 -0.15 4.20
CA PHE A 451 15.08 -0.65 5.51
C PHE A 451 16.17 0.23 6.11
N LEU A 452 16.02 0.52 7.41
CA LEU A 452 17.00 1.26 8.20
C LEU A 452 18.35 0.49 8.26
N ASP A 453 18.26 -0.82 8.46
CA ASP A 453 19.39 -1.74 8.43
C ASP A 453 19.14 -2.86 7.41
N PRO A 454 19.52 -2.64 6.13
CA PRO A 454 19.23 -3.58 5.06
C PRO A 454 20.14 -4.81 5.16
N ARG A 455 19.55 -6.01 5.30
CA ARG A 455 20.27 -7.30 5.36
C ARG A 455 19.94 -8.22 4.19
N MET A 456 18.67 -8.32 3.80
CA MET A 456 18.23 -9.05 2.61
C MET A 456 18.74 -8.36 1.34
N LYS A 457 19.23 -9.12 0.35
CA LYS A 457 19.56 -8.59 -0.99
C LYS A 457 18.27 -8.50 -1.80
N ILE A 458 18.10 -7.41 -2.56
CA ILE A 458 16.92 -7.21 -3.39
C ILE A 458 17.37 -6.94 -4.83
N ARG A 459 16.78 -7.61 -5.82
CA ARG A 459 16.96 -7.26 -7.24
C ARG A 459 15.65 -6.79 -7.83
N VAL A 460 15.77 -5.82 -8.73
CA VAL A 460 14.68 -5.34 -9.57
C VAL A 460 15.12 -5.52 -11.02
N GLN A 461 14.30 -6.21 -11.82
CA GLN A 461 14.57 -6.51 -13.23
C GLN A 461 16.00 -7.08 -13.43
N GLY A 462 16.32 -8.13 -12.67
CA GLY A 462 17.61 -8.83 -12.70
C GLY A 462 18.79 -8.10 -12.05
N SER A 463 18.66 -6.81 -11.76
CA SER A 463 19.75 -5.95 -11.28
C SER A 463 19.67 -5.72 -9.78
N LEU A 464 20.77 -5.97 -9.05
CA LEU A 464 20.87 -5.76 -7.60
C LEU A 464 20.59 -4.29 -7.24
N VAL A 465 19.74 -4.07 -6.24
CA VAL A 465 19.49 -2.75 -5.64
C VAL A 465 20.61 -2.46 -4.63
N LYS A 466 21.26 -1.30 -4.78
CA LYS A 466 22.33 -0.87 -3.86
C LYS A 466 21.72 -0.23 -2.62
N SER A 467 21.37 -1.05 -1.63
CA SER A 467 20.78 -0.56 -0.38
C SER A 467 21.66 0.50 0.30
N ARG A 468 21.03 1.56 0.80
CA ARG A 468 21.65 2.74 1.37
C ARG A 468 21.07 3.00 2.78
N PRO A 469 21.73 2.52 3.85
CA PRO A 469 21.35 2.88 5.21
C PRO A 469 21.61 4.38 5.44
N LEU A 470 20.57 5.21 5.23
CA LEU A 470 20.67 6.66 5.07
C LEU A 470 21.56 7.37 6.10
N ALA A 471 21.39 7.04 7.38
CA ALA A 471 22.15 7.63 8.48
C ALA A 471 23.68 7.49 8.32
N LYS A 472 24.15 6.43 7.64
CA LYS A 472 25.58 6.18 7.38
C LYS A 472 26.15 6.99 6.22
N PHE A 473 25.28 7.63 5.41
CA PHE A 473 25.64 8.35 4.18
C PHE A 473 25.45 9.87 4.29
N LEU A 474 25.25 10.39 5.49
CA LEU A 474 25.12 11.82 5.74
C LEU A 474 26.49 12.49 5.98
N HIS A 475 26.54 13.79 5.72
CA HIS A 475 27.68 14.66 5.97
C HIS A 475 27.35 15.68 7.06
N LYS A 476 28.33 16.07 7.89
CA LYS A 476 28.11 16.94 9.08
C LYS A 476 26.99 16.40 9.97
N THR A 477 27.10 15.12 10.28
CA THR A 477 26.07 14.40 11.01
C THR A 477 25.96 14.93 12.44
N SER A 478 24.74 15.20 12.91
CA SER A 478 24.41 15.45 14.33
C SER A 478 23.50 14.33 14.83
N ILE A 479 23.76 13.86 16.05
CA ILE A 479 22.95 12.83 16.71
C ILE A 479 22.25 13.50 17.89
N GLU A 480 20.95 13.68 17.76
CA GLU A 480 20.08 14.30 18.76
C GLU A 480 19.33 13.22 19.53
N ASN A 481 19.58 13.13 20.83
CA ASN A 481 18.85 12.22 21.72
C ASN A 481 17.80 13.02 22.50
N GLY A 482 16.66 12.39 22.77
CA GLY A 482 15.58 13.02 23.53
C GLY A 482 14.58 12.00 24.05
N LEU A 483 13.53 12.55 24.67
CA LEU A 483 12.38 11.78 25.14
C LEU A 483 11.12 12.35 24.48
N VAL A 484 10.29 11.47 23.96
CA VAL A 484 8.92 11.78 23.52
C VAL A 484 7.99 10.85 24.28
N LEU A 485 7.07 11.41 25.07
CA LEU A 485 6.22 10.64 26.00
C LEU A 485 7.05 9.69 26.90
N GLU A 486 8.15 10.20 27.47
CA GLU A 486 9.09 9.43 28.32
C GLU A 486 9.81 8.29 27.59
N LYS A 487 9.60 8.13 26.29
CA LYS A 487 10.25 7.10 25.48
C LYS A 487 11.48 7.66 24.78
N PRO A 488 12.62 6.96 24.82
CA PRO A 488 13.84 7.43 24.18
C PRO A 488 13.70 7.42 22.66
N VAL A 489 14.10 8.54 22.07
CA VAL A 489 14.21 8.75 20.62
C VAL A 489 15.61 9.23 20.28
N GLN A 490 16.09 8.83 19.10
CA GLN A 490 17.36 9.27 18.55
C GLN A 490 17.15 9.68 17.09
N LEU A 491 17.43 10.95 16.80
CA LEU A 491 17.39 11.52 15.47
C LEU A 491 18.82 11.72 14.97
N ILE A 492 19.08 11.28 13.75
CA ILE A 492 20.35 11.51 13.06
C ILE A 492 20.08 12.50 11.93
N LEU A 493 20.64 13.70 11.99
CA LEU A 493 20.52 14.77 10.99
C LEU A 493 21.83 14.96 10.25
N GLY A 494 21.76 15.29 8.97
CA GLY A 494 22.95 15.63 8.19
C GLY A 494 22.64 16.05 6.76
N HIS A 495 23.66 16.42 6.01
CA HIS A 495 23.56 16.79 4.60
C HIS A 495 23.77 15.58 3.68
N SER A 496 22.96 15.49 2.63
CA SER A 496 23.08 14.54 1.55
C SER A 496 23.28 15.29 0.23
N GLN A 497 24.37 14.97 -0.47
CA GLN A 497 24.66 15.56 -1.79
C GLN A 497 23.57 15.24 -2.81
N LEU A 498 23.11 13.99 -2.83
CA LEU A 498 22.09 13.53 -3.77
C LEU A 498 20.77 14.27 -3.53
N ASP A 499 20.38 14.42 -2.28
CA ASP A 499 19.14 15.12 -1.94
C ASP A 499 19.26 16.62 -2.20
N LEU A 500 20.45 17.23 -1.99
CA LEU A 500 20.68 18.62 -2.37
C LEU A 500 20.55 18.85 -3.87
N GLU A 501 21.17 18.00 -4.69
CA GLU A 501 21.12 18.11 -6.16
C GLU A 501 19.70 17.95 -6.70
N GLN A 502 18.87 17.15 -6.02
CA GLN A 502 17.47 16.93 -6.38
C GLN A 502 16.51 17.96 -5.77
N GLY A 503 16.98 18.87 -4.91
CA GLY A 503 16.12 19.78 -4.14
C GLY A 503 15.23 19.06 -3.12
N ASN A 504 15.65 17.87 -2.66
CA ASN A 504 14.98 17.10 -1.63
C ASN A 504 15.57 17.41 -0.25
N CYS A 505 14.78 17.20 0.79
CA CYS A 505 15.20 17.26 2.19
C CYS A 505 14.14 16.58 3.07
N GLY A 506 14.28 16.59 4.38
CA GLY A 506 13.25 16.12 5.33
C GLY A 506 13.62 14.84 6.05
N ILE A 507 12.71 14.38 6.91
CA ILE A 507 12.95 13.29 7.85
C ILE A 507 12.41 11.96 7.30
N PHE A 508 13.17 10.89 7.47
CA PHE A 508 12.79 9.52 7.17
C PHE A 508 12.41 8.83 8.48
N LEU A 509 11.14 8.43 8.58
CA LEU A 509 10.54 7.82 9.76
C LEU A 509 10.45 6.30 9.52
N TYR A 510 11.19 5.54 10.32
CA TYR A 510 11.19 4.08 10.29
C TYR A 510 10.42 3.50 11.48
N TRP A 511 9.76 2.36 11.27
CA TRP A 511 9.07 1.58 12.31
C TRP A 511 9.45 0.10 12.14
N HIS A 512 9.98 -0.53 13.19
CA HIS A 512 10.71 -1.81 13.14
C HIS A 512 11.80 -1.87 12.06
N GLY A 513 12.49 -0.75 11.88
CA GLY A 513 13.47 -0.57 10.81
C GLY A 513 12.88 -0.60 9.39
N ARG A 514 11.56 -0.48 9.22
CA ARG A 514 10.86 -0.37 7.92
C ARG A 514 10.38 1.06 7.69
N LEU A 515 10.69 1.63 6.53
CA LEU A 515 10.35 3.01 6.17
C LEU A 515 8.83 3.24 6.09
N ILE A 516 8.26 4.13 6.91
CA ILE A 516 6.83 4.47 6.86
C ILE A 516 6.59 5.77 6.09
N GLU A 517 7.38 6.80 6.40
CA GLU A 517 7.32 8.09 5.72
C GLU A 517 8.71 8.57 5.32
N ALA A 518 8.84 9.06 4.08
CA ALA A 518 10.06 9.62 3.52
C ALA A 518 9.89 11.11 3.23
N TYR A 519 10.95 11.87 3.47
CA TYR A 519 10.98 13.33 3.27
C TYR A 519 9.88 14.07 4.05
N LYS A 520 9.55 13.62 5.27
CA LYS A 520 8.63 14.34 6.15
C LYS A 520 9.22 15.70 6.48
N ARG A 521 8.48 16.76 6.16
CA ARG A 521 8.87 18.15 6.45
C ARG A 521 8.42 18.51 7.85
N VAL A 522 9.31 19.11 8.63
CA VAL A 522 9.09 19.53 10.02
C VAL A 522 9.70 20.92 10.23
N GLY A 523 9.19 21.67 11.21
CA GLY A 523 9.69 23.00 11.56
C GLY A 523 9.78 23.95 10.36
N SER A 524 10.89 24.68 10.30
CA SER A 524 11.19 25.64 9.23
C SER A 524 11.29 25.02 7.83
N MET A 525 11.51 23.69 7.71
CA MET A 525 11.56 23.01 6.40
C MET A 525 10.25 23.11 5.62
N ILE A 526 9.12 23.32 6.31
CA ILE A 526 7.79 23.45 5.70
C ILE A 526 7.67 24.76 4.89
N HIS A 527 8.26 25.84 5.40
CA HIS A 527 8.10 27.19 4.86
C HIS A 527 9.36 27.72 4.16
N ASN A 528 10.55 27.23 4.54
CA ASN A 528 11.86 27.64 4.02
C ASN A 528 12.61 26.44 3.40
N GLY A 529 11.94 25.71 2.51
CA GLY A 529 12.48 24.48 1.91
C GLY A 529 13.83 24.69 1.19
N GLU A 530 14.06 25.83 0.54
CA GLU A 530 15.30 26.11 -0.19
C GLU A 530 16.54 26.10 0.70
N LYS A 531 16.44 26.69 1.90
CA LYS A 531 17.51 26.70 2.89
C LYS A 531 17.78 25.30 3.46
N SER A 532 16.76 24.45 3.43
CA SER A 532 16.80 23.11 3.98
C SER A 532 17.21 22.05 2.98
N HIS A 533 17.38 22.37 1.68
CA HIS A 533 17.75 21.40 0.66
C HIS A 533 19.00 20.62 1.03
N GLY A 534 18.95 19.31 0.80
CA GLY A 534 19.99 18.36 1.18
C GLY A 534 19.99 17.96 2.65
N ILE A 535 19.24 18.62 3.54
CA ILE A 535 19.15 18.20 4.95
C ILE A 535 18.23 17.00 5.05
N VAL A 536 18.76 15.89 5.56
CA VAL A 536 18.04 14.63 5.76
C VAL A 536 18.12 14.24 7.23
N GLY A 537 16.97 13.87 7.80
CA GLY A 537 16.90 13.26 9.12
C GLY A 537 16.54 11.78 9.02
N VAL A 538 17.03 10.97 9.94
CA VAL A 538 16.74 9.53 10.01
C VAL A 538 16.44 9.17 11.47
N ILE A 539 15.31 8.52 11.70
CA ILE A 539 14.86 8.11 13.04
C ILE A 539 14.05 6.80 12.97
N ASP A 540 14.26 5.94 13.97
CA ASP A 540 13.37 4.81 14.25
C ASP A 540 12.38 5.22 15.35
N VAL A 541 11.10 5.21 15.02
CA VAL A 541 10.00 5.68 15.88
C VAL A 541 9.26 4.55 16.58
N THR A 542 9.76 3.31 16.46
CA THR A 542 9.14 2.11 17.04
C THR A 542 8.68 2.29 18.47
N ASN A 543 9.59 2.76 19.34
CA ASN A 543 9.28 2.92 20.76
C ASN A 543 8.08 3.85 20.98
N VAL A 544 7.98 4.94 20.21
CA VAL A 544 6.91 5.94 20.34
C VAL A 544 5.58 5.43 19.76
N MET A 545 5.65 4.70 18.64
CA MET A 545 4.46 4.30 17.87
C MET A 545 3.83 2.97 18.30
N ASP A 546 4.59 2.14 19.02
CA ASP A 546 4.07 0.97 19.71
C ASP A 546 3.70 1.35 21.15
N ASP A 547 2.49 1.01 21.58
CA ASP A 547 2.13 1.10 23.00
C ASP A 547 2.35 -0.23 23.74
N ASP A 548 2.43 -0.16 25.07
CA ASP A 548 2.68 -1.34 25.92
C ASP A 548 1.51 -2.33 25.92
N SER A 549 0.35 -1.93 25.36
CA SER A 549 -0.85 -2.75 25.22
C SER A 549 -0.96 -3.47 23.87
N GLY A 550 0.02 -3.29 22.97
CA GLY A 550 0.03 -3.88 21.63
C GLY A 550 -0.75 -3.08 20.57
N ARG A 551 -1.20 -1.87 20.90
CA ARG A 551 -1.73 -0.92 19.91
C ARG A 551 -0.57 -0.29 19.14
N VAL A 552 -0.82 -0.04 17.86
CA VAL A 552 0.16 0.52 16.93
C VAL A 552 -0.47 1.71 16.22
N TRP A 553 0.26 2.83 16.16
CA TRP A 553 -0.20 4.07 15.51
C TRP A 553 0.25 4.21 14.04
N VAL A 554 0.45 3.09 13.36
CA VAL A 554 0.80 3.02 11.93
C VAL A 554 -0.43 2.58 11.14
N HIS A 555 -0.69 3.22 9.99
CA HIS A 555 -1.78 2.80 9.11
C HIS A 555 -1.57 1.36 8.61
N ASN A 556 -2.67 0.67 8.31
CA ASN A 556 -2.66 -0.73 7.84
C ASN A 556 -1.87 -0.93 6.53
N ASN A 557 -1.76 0.10 5.70
CA ASN A 557 -1.00 0.11 4.46
C ASN A 557 0.50 0.46 4.67
N LYS A 558 0.90 0.78 5.90
CA LYS A 558 2.27 1.14 6.31
C LYS A 558 2.87 2.32 5.53
N GLN A 559 2.04 3.27 5.07
CA GLN A 559 2.48 4.44 4.30
C GLN A 559 2.31 5.78 5.04
N GLY A 560 2.00 5.72 6.34
CA GLY A 560 1.81 6.88 7.21
C GLY A 560 1.41 6.47 8.63
N PHE A 561 1.35 7.45 9.52
CA PHE A 561 0.91 7.29 10.90
C PHE A 561 -0.52 7.77 11.11
N VAL A 562 -1.21 7.14 12.05
CA VAL A 562 -2.53 7.58 12.52
C VAL A 562 -2.38 8.92 13.22
N ASP A 563 -3.30 9.85 12.98
CA ASP A 563 -3.35 11.11 13.72
C ASP A 563 -3.62 10.84 15.21
N CYS A 564 -2.59 11.06 16.03
CA CYS A 564 -2.60 10.76 17.45
C CYS A 564 -1.59 11.64 18.21
N GLU A 565 -1.79 11.77 19.52
CA GLU A 565 -0.91 12.55 20.40
C GLU A 565 0.57 12.13 20.34
N PRO A 566 0.93 10.82 20.39
CA PRO A 566 2.33 10.41 20.21
C PRO A 566 2.99 10.92 18.93
N TYR A 567 2.25 10.90 17.81
CA TYR A 567 2.78 11.37 16.53
C TYR A 567 2.91 12.90 16.49
N ALA A 568 1.91 13.64 16.97
CA ALA A 568 1.97 15.09 17.04
C ALA A 568 3.13 15.59 17.94
N LEU A 569 3.35 14.95 19.09
CA LEU A 569 4.46 15.29 20.00
C LEU A 569 5.82 14.93 19.39
N LEU A 570 5.90 13.83 18.63
CA LEU A 570 7.10 13.49 17.88
C LEU A 570 7.39 14.55 16.81
N GLU A 571 6.38 15.00 16.05
CA GLU A 571 6.53 16.04 15.03
C GLU A 571 7.02 17.37 15.62
N ASP A 572 6.49 17.78 16.78
CA ASP A 572 6.95 18.98 17.50
C ASP A 572 8.42 18.84 17.95
N TRP A 573 8.78 17.69 18.51
CA TRP A 573 10.17 17.41 18.90
C TRP A 573 11.12 17.41 17.69
N LEU A 574 10.73 16.76 16.59
CA LEU A 574 11.50 16.74 15.34
C LEU A 574 11.65 18.14 14.76
N SER A 575 10.60 18.96 14.82
CA SER A 575 10.63 20.35 14.35
C SER A 575 11.69 21.17 15.09
N LYS A 576 11.69 21.11 16.43
CA LYS A 576 12.67 21.80 17.27
C LYS A 576 14.11 21.37 16.94
N LYS A 577 14.35 20.07 16.83
CA LYS A 577 15.69 19.53 16.53
C LYS A 577 16.17 19.82 15.11
N ALA A 578 15.27 19.78 14.14
CA ALA A 578 15.58 20.17 12.77
C ALA A 578 15.96 21.65 12.71
N ASP A 579 15.20 22.54 13.36
CA ASP A 579 15.46 23.98 13.36
C ASP A 579 16.78 24.32 14.09
N GLU A 580 17.02 23.71 15.26
CA GLU A 580 18.31 23.82 15.96
C GLU A 580 19.50 23.41 15.06
N TYR A 581 19.37 22.33 14.28
CA TYR A 581 20.41 21.89 13.35
C TYR A 581 20.62 22.88 12.20
N VAL A 582 19.53 23.34 11.59
CA VAL A 582 19.51 24.31 10.48
C VAL A 582 20.21 25.61 10.90
N ASP A 583 19.83 26.19 12.04
CA ASP A 583 20.42 27.44 12.54
C ASP A 583 21.92 27.28 12.79
N ASN A 584 22.34 26.15 13.38
CA ASN A 584 23.74 25.86 13.66
C ASN A 584 24.60 25.62 12.41
N THR A 585 24.00 25.17 11.29
CA THR A 585 24.72 24.85 10.06
C THR A 585 24.69 25.99 9.04
N ILE A 586 23.62 26.77 8.94
CA ILE A 586 23.46 27.80 7.91
C ILE A 586 24.25 29.08 8.23
N ASP A 587 24.34 29.49 9.51
CA ASP A 587 25.03 30.74 9.89
C ASP A 587 26.57 30.69 9.83
N LYS A 588 27.16 29.51 9.64
CA LYS A 588 28.63 29.32 9.54
C LYS A 588 29.13 29.09 8.11
N VAL A 589 28.25 28.97 7.12
CA VAL A 589 28.64 28.72 5.73
C VAL A 589 28.69 30.05 4.98
N ASN A 590 29.85 30.72 5.07
CA ASN A 590 30.26 31.65 4.02
C ASN A 590 30.20 30.90 2.69
N VAL A 591 29.38 31.39 1.76
CA VAL A 591 29.23 30.88 0.40
C VAL A 591 30.57 31.03 -0.33
N LYS A 592 31.47 30.06 -0.14
CA LYS A 592 32.56 29.85 -1.08
C LYS A 592 31.90 29.32 -2.36
N LYS A 593 31.82 30.18 -3.38
CA LYS A 593 31.50 29.81 -4.77
C LYS A 593 32.53 28.80 -5.27
N GLY A 594 32.32 27.54 -4.94
CA GLY A 594 33.07 26.39 -5.40
C GLY A 594 32.30 25.16 -4.93
N GLY A 595 31.69 24.43 -5.88
CA GLY A 595 30.74 23.35 -5.61
C GLY A 595 31.29 22.35 -4.59
N ALA A 596 30.90 22.51 -3.32
CA ALA A 596 31.26 21.60 -2.27
C ALA A 596 30.47 20.30 -2.48
N ARG A 597 31.16 19.24 -2.88
CA ARG A 597 30.57 17.89 -2.87
C ARG A 597 30.48 17.43 -1.42
N TYR A 598 29.27 17.32 -0.88
CA TYR A 598 29.00 16.73 0.43
C TYR A 598 29.29 15.22 0.39
N LYS A 599 30.50 14.83 0.79
CA LYS A 599 30.87 13.42 0.96
C LYS A 599 30.41 12.96 2.34
N PRO A 600 29.86 11.73 2.47
CA PRO A 600 29.54 11.15 3.77
C PRO A 600 30.71 11.25 4.76
N ASP A 601 30.41 11.45 6.04
CA ASP A 601 31.42 11.57 7.09
C ASP A 601 32.32 10.33 7.19
N LEU A 602 31.76 9.16 6.89
CA LEU A 602 32.44 7.88 6.79
C LEU A 602 32.06 7.17 5.48
N GLN A 603 32.99 6.40 4.93
CA GLN A 603 32.71 5.51 3.80
C GLN A 603 32.34 4.13 4.33
N TRP A 604 31.27 3.54 3.80
CA TRP A 604 30.76 2.24 4.26
C TRP A 604 30.61 1.26 3.10
N VAL A 605 30.84 -0.02 3.39
CA VAL A 605 30.54 -1.14 2.46
C VAL A 605 29.85 -2.27 3.21
N GLN A 606 28.95 -2.97 2.53
CA GLN A 606 28.31 -4.17 3.07
C GLN A 606 29.01 -5.44 2.57
N CYS A 607 29.27 -6.38 3.46
CA CYS A 607 29.80 -7.69 3.06
C CYS A 607 28.72 -8.58 2.41
N ASN A 608 29.03 -9.19 1.27
CA ASN A 608 28.12 -10.08 0.54
C ASN A 608 27.93 -11.45 1.20
N LYS A 609 28.81 -11.84 2.14
CA LYS A 609 28.72 -13.10 2.91
C LYS A 609 27.98 -12.91 4.25
N CYS A 610 28.53 -12.12 5.17
CA CYS A 610 27.94 -11.97 6.51
C CYS A 610 26.92 -10.83 6.63
N ARG A 611 26.72 -10.05 5.55
CA ARG A 611 25.80 -8.91 5.49
C ARG A 611 26.09 -7.79 6.49
N LYS A 612 27.21 -7.85 7.20
CA LYS A 612 27.70 -6.80 8.10
C LYS A 612 28.24 -5.60 7.32
N TRP A 613 28.00 -4.41 7.85
CA TRP A 613 28.58 -3.16 7.37
C TRP A 613 29.99 -2.96 7.93
N ARG A 614 30.87 -2.40 7.11
CA ARG A 614 32.26 -2.10 7.45
C ARG A 614 32.60 -0.66 7.10
N VAL A 615 33.29 0.01 8.00
CA VAL A 615 33.89 1.33 7.73
C VAL A 615 35.10 1.14 6.81
N LEU A 616 35.20 1.96 5.78
CA LEU A 616 36.34 2.04 4.89
C LEU A 616 37.27 3.18 5.33
N HIS A 617 38.58 2.96 5.16
CA HIS A 617 39.56 4.04 5.36
C HIS A 617 39.26 5.21 4.40
N PRO A 618 39.47 6.48 4.79
CA PRO A 618 39.09 7.67 4.01
C PRO A 618 39.64 7.74 2.57
N ASP A 619 40.70 7.00 2.26
CA ASP A 619 41.30 6.93 0.93
C ASP A 619 40.55 6.01 -0.04
N PHE A 620 39.58 5.21 0.43
CA PHE A 620 38.81 4.28 -0.39
C PHE A 620 37.40 4.81 -0.65
N ASP A 621 36.98 4.76 -1.92
CA ASP A 621 35.63 5.10 -2.34
C ASP A 621 34.80 3.82 -2.49
N SER A 622 33.69 3.73 -1.75
CA SER A 622 32.76 2.60 -1.79
C SER A 622 32.19 2.34 -3.20
N ASN A 623 32.17 3.33 -4.09
CA ASN A 623 31.69 3.18 -5.47
C ASN A 623 32.71 2.52 -6.40
N THR A 624 33.97 2.43 -5.99
CA THR A 624 35.05 1.77 -6.77
C THR A 624 35.22 0.30 -6.42
N LEU A 625 34.52 -0.17 -5.38
CA LEU A 625 34.58 -1.56 -4.95
C LEU A 625 33.73 -2.45 -5.87
N PRO A 626 34.10 -3.74 -6.01
CA PRO A 626 33.28 -4.72 -6.72
C PRO A 626 31.86 -4.81 -6.14
N VAL A 627 30.89 -5.13 -7.00
CA VAL A 627 29.49 -5.35 -6.61
C VAL A 627 29.38 -6.46 -5.56
N ASP A 628 30.19 -7.52 -5.70
CA ASP A 628 30.38 -8.54 -4.68
C ASP A 628 31.63 -8.26 -3.87
N TRP A 629 31.45 -7.64 -2.71
CA TRP A 629 32.54 -7.33 -1.78
C TRP A 629 32.48 -8.19 -0.52
N PHE A 630 33.62 -8.66 -0.03
CA PHE A 630 33.71 -9.53 1.14
C PHE A 630 34.68 -8.98 2.19
N CYS A 631 34.44 -9.28 3.48
CA CYS A 631 35.26 -8.79 4.60
C CYS A 631 36.77 -9.05 4.41
N TYR A 632 37.13 -10.18 3.77
CA TYR A 632 38.52 -10.58 3.54
C TYR A 632 39.20 -9.80 2.38
N MET A 633 38.47 -8.97 1.63
CA MET A 633 39.00 -8.19 0.52
C MET A 633 39.57 -6.85 0.97
N LYS A 634 40.40 -6.22 0.12
CA LYS A 634 40.77 -4.80 0.28
C LYS A 634 39.50 -3.93 0.34
N PRO A 635 39.46 -2.89 1.19
CA PRO A 635 40.55 -2.43 2.05
C PRO A 635 40.52 -2.96 3.49
N VAL A 636 39.52 -3.78 3.86
CA VAL A 636 39.30 -4.17 5.26
C VAL A 636 40.17 -5.36 5.68
N TYR A 637 40.35 -6.37 4.81
CA TYR A 637 41.12 -7.58 5.12
C TYR A 637 40.76 -8.27 6.45
N GLY A 638 39.48 -8.19 6.82
CA GLY A 638 38.94 -8.68 8.07
C GLY A 638 38.25 -10.04 7.95
N LYS A 639 37.70 -10.50 9.09
CA LYS A 639 36.90 -11.73 9.16
C LYS A 639 35.41 -11.43 9.36
N CYS A 640 34.54 -12.33 8.91
CA CYS A 640 33.09 -12.15 9.02
C CYS A 640 32.60 -12.16 10.48
N GLU A 641 33.35 -12.80 11.37
CA GLU A 641 33.07 -12.94 12.79
C GLU A 641 33.23 -11.62 13.54
N MET A 642 34.05 -10.69 13.04
CA MET A 642 34.25 -9.39 13.67
C MET A 642 32.91 -8.66 13.89
N PRO A 643 32.71 -8.01 15.05
CA PRO A 643 31.49 -7.26 15.33
C PRO A 643 31.29 -6.14 14.31
N GLU A 644 30.04 -5.78 14.03
CA GLU A 644 29.73 -4.63 13.16
C GLU A 644 29.96 -3.32 13.93
N GLU A 645 30.61 -2.36 13.26
CA GLU A 645 30.82 -1.02 13.80
C GLU A 645 29.49 -0.25 13.83
N LYS A 646 29.24 0.48 14.92
CA LYS A 646 28.08 1.37 15.06
C LYS A 646 28.51 2.82 14.77
N LEU A 647 27.58 3.67 14.33
CA LEU A 647 27.82 5.12 14.36
C LEU A 647 27.98 5.54 15.83
N GLU A 648 29.14 6.08 16.20
CA GLU A 648 29.38 6.58 17.56
C GLU A 648 28.72 7.94 17.78
N SER A 649 28.19 8.17 18.98
CA SER A 649 27.57 9.45 19.35
C SER A 649 28.63 10.51 19.64
N GLY A 650 28.54 11.67 19.01
CA GLY A 650 29.12 12.90 19.57
C GLY A 650 30.37 13.48 18.90
N VAL A 651 30.72 13.09 17.67
CA VAL A 651 31.73 13.83 16.89
C VAL A 651 31.04 14.51 15.72
N ILE A 652 30.87 15.84 15.81
CA ILE A 652 30.78 16.66 14.61
C ILE A 652 32.08 16.38 13.86
N THR A 653 32.04 15.49 12.88
CA THR A 653 33.22 15.19 12.06
C THR A 653 33.37 16.37 11.11
N ILE A 654 33.88 17.50 11.62
CA ILE A 654 34.30 18.61 10.79
C ILE A 654 35.47 18.05 9.99
N SER A 655 35.20 17.54 8.79
CA SER A 655 36.26 17.33 7.80
C SER A 655 36.97 18.68 7.69
N SER A 656 38.21 18.73 8.18
CA SER A 656 39.03 19.92 8.11
C SER A 656 38.98 20.46 6.70
N GLN A 657 38.74 21.77 6.59
CA GLN A 657 38.63 22.46 5.31
C GLN A 657 39.80 22.06 4.41
N ARG A 658 39.52 21.33 3.32
CA ARG A 658 40.52 21.11 2.26
C ARG A 658 40.64 22.41 1.47
N THR A 659 41.40 23.36 2.00
CA THR A 659 41.86 24.52 1.25
C THR A 659 43.17 24.19 0.54
N GLY A 660 43.18 24.38 -0.77
CA GLY A 660 44.36 24.85 -1.50
C GLY A 660 45.22 23.77 -2.15
N TYR A 661 44.99 23.53 -3.44
CA TYR A 661 46.11 23.30 -4.35
C TYR A 661 47.00 24.55 -4.30
N SER A 662 48.15 24.45 -3.64
CA SER A 662 49.22 25.44 -3.75
C SER A 662 49.92 25.23 -5.10
N TYR A 663 49.73 26.21 -5.99
CA TYR A 663 50.61 26.46 -7.13
C TYR A 663 52.03 26.66 -6.58
N LYS A 664 52.99 25.92 -7.14
CA LYS A 664 54.42 26.11 -6.87
C LYS A 664 54.89 27.41 -7.51
N GLU A 665 55.08 28.45 -6.72
CA GLU A 665 55.97 29.55 -7.09
C GLU A 665 57.36 29.30 -6.50
N LYS A 666 58.35 29.35 -7.38
CA LYS A 666 59.78 29.29 -7.06
C LYS A 666 60.20 30.64 -6.47
N GLU A 667 60.68 30.69 -5.24
CA GLU A 667 61.65 31.72 -4.85
C GLU A 667 62.73 31.23 -3.88
N LYS A 668 63.97 31.36 -4.38
CA LYS A 668 65.24 31.78 -3.78
C LYS A 668 65.49 31.52 -2.28
N SER A 669 66.51 30.70 -2.04
CA SER A 669 67.25 30.54 -0.79
C SER A 669 68.10 31.77 -0.41
N PRO A 670 68.24 32.08 0.88
CA PRO A 670 69.44 32.70 1.43
C PRO A 670 70.35 31.68 2.15
N ARG A 671 71.67 31.87 2.00
CA ARG A 671 72.77 31.38 2.85
C ARG A 671 72.54 31.84 4.31
N SER A 672 73.08 31.31 5.41
CA SER A 672 74.19 30.43 5.83
C SER A 672 73.83 30.03 7.29
N GLU A 673 74.29 28.94 7.91
CA GLU A 673 75.62 28.77 8.52
C GLU A 673 75.78 27.33 9.04
N THR A 674 77.05 26.98 9.18
CA THR A 674 77.71 25.72 9.56
C THR A 674 77.50 25.29 11.01
N GLU A 675 77.45 23.97 11.25
CA GLU A 675 78.15 23.37 12.41
C GLU A 675 78.51 21.90 12.15
N GLU A 676 79.75 21.55 12.51
CA GLU A 676 80.48 20.33 12.18
C GLU A 676 80.15 19.13 13.10
N LEU A 677 80.26 17.92 12.57
CA LEU A 677 80.26 16.65 13.32
C LEU A 677 81.64 15.96 13.23
N PRO A 678 82.19 15.41 14.34
CA PRO A 678 83.46 14.69 14.35
C PRO A 678 83.30 13.16 14.06
N PRO A 679 84.42 12.43 13.86
CA PRO A 679 84.56 11.52 12.72
C PRO A 679 84.64 10.03 13.09
N LEU A 680 84.45 9.14 12.11
CA LEU A 680 85.01 7.78 12.11
C LEU A 680 85.52 7.37 10.71
N LYS A 681 86.76 6.87 10.68
CA LYS A 681 87.60 6.58 9.51
C LYS A 681 87.42 5.14 8.99
N ARG A 682 87.42 5.05 7.64
CA ARG A 682 88.13 4.13 6.71
C ARG A 682 88.11 2.60 6.91
N LEU A 683 87.79 1.90 5.80
CA LEU A 683 88.71 1.08 4.96
C LEU A 683 87.91 0.56 3.72
N ARG A 684 88.06 1.08 2.48
CA ARG A 684 88.91 0.58 1.35
C ARG A 684 89.14 -0.95 1.37
N ARG A 685 89.00 -1.75 0.30
CA ARG A 685 89.31 -1.55 -1.14
C ARG A 685 88.96 -2.83 -1.95
N GLY A 686 88.80 -2.70 -3.27
CA GLY A 686 89.14 -3.73 -4.30
C GLY A 686 87.93 -4.46 -4.90
N VAL A 687 87.45 -4.30 -6.14
CA VAL A 687 88.01 -4.21 -7.52
C VAL A 687 88.02 -5.56 -8.26
N LYS A 688 87.47 -5.51 -9.50
CA LYS A 688 87.56 -6.41 -10.67
C LYS A 688 86.67 -7.66 -10.65
N SER A 689 86.01 -8.02 -11.76
CA SER A 689 86.11 -7.61 -13.18
C SER A 689 84.76 -7.73 -13.85
#